data_AF-A0A9D9ILK7-F1
#
_entry.id   AF-A0A9D9ILK7-F1
#
_cell.length_a   1.000
_cell.length_b   1.000
_cell.length_c   1.000
_cell.angle_alpha   90.00
_cell.angle_beta   90.00
_cell.angle_gamma   90.00
#
_symmetry.space_group_name_H-M   'P 1'
#
loop_
_entity.id
_entity.type
_entity.pdbx_description
1 polymer ?
#
loop_
_entity_poly.entity_id
_entity_poly.type
_entity_poly.pdbx_seq_one_letter_code
_entity_poly.pdbx_strand_id
1 'polypeptide(L)'
;MSRIKNLGAMAAMVLPMVSQAESRTTGSAEHDARPNILFIMADDLGYSDLSCYGQERWETPQLDKLASQGILFTSFYSASPVSSPSRAAFLTGRYPARLGIQGVFFPDSYTGIPSDEITIAELLKTAGYATGIVGKWHLGHMRQYLPLQNGFDSYFGIPYSNDMASQIYMRNNEVESFHIDQRMTVQRYTSEAIDFIDKNSDSPFFLFLSYNMMHVPIYVSPEFDGVTGKGLYADAMTELDWSVGRLIETLESKNLLDNTIVIFTSDNGPWLQEGPYGGTAETLKEGKGTDYEGGVRVPCIVYGKNIAEGKVYDDVATMMDWFPTFADLAGVRVPDNSVIDGCNLADVLNGKGKRVNSEYAYFAKNNKVTAYRSGRWKILLPDNGYRGNFWKEPVAPRDTMLIDLVSDSDESDNLWKKEKVVAKEMLEKLDSFANCFGKIPAPMVQSGNNQMKKLNADRKDIIEQAKKTGYRTAQRNYIKENAFYHKADSVLGLMTLQEKIGQMVQFSSPLNVTGPEMISSDKLQLISQGKVGSVLNVYGVENVRKYQEAAMKSRLRIPLIFGLDVVHGFRTAFPIPLAEASSFDLEAIRQSAAAAAAEATAAGLNWTFAPMVDISYDARWGRVMEGAGEDPYYGAQVAKARISGFQGQDLSDTSTLMACCKHFAAYGAPEAGKDYNSVNINSGEFANFYMPPYKASAEAGAATFMTAFSDFNNIPSTANEFLLQTLLRDTWKFSGFVVSDWGSVAELVAHRVAEDRCDAARKAAVAGVDMDMEGGCYSDFLEELVEDGIVSERAVDDAVIRILIKKFELGLFEDPFRYCDEAREARITGSEKVRQLALDMAKKSVVMLKNDGNILPKQLEDVLLVGPLSKSKKDMSGFWANESDTTMNVTLYEALKKRNIDVEYFDGYGLMDNSQKNLRKVLNAAKGKDAAIVVLGERWNESGEAKSKGLIELPESQQRIVSELSRTGVPVIAIIMGGRPLIFNEVSREADAILFSWWLGAEAGNALCDLIDGTAEPSARLPMTFPKSIAQIPIRYNFKSTGRPHDPRNSYSCGYIDMDSEPAYPFGFGLGYTSFEYGDIELLPGNGRDIHAVAVVNVTNTGYRSGSEIVQLYIRDKAASVTRPVKELKGFRKITLNPGETAEVSFEIGDEQLGFYDNDFNFIVEKGGFEIYIGGSSDIDEHTDFILE
;
A
#
# COMPACT_ATOMS: atom_id res chain seq x y z
N MET A 1 14.14 9.88 29.29
CA MET A 1 14.05 10.44 30.65
C MET A 1 15.12 9.83 31.55
N SER A 2 16.27 10.48 31.73
CA SER A 2 17.11 10.42 32.94
C SER A 2 18.31 11.35 32.77
N ARG A 3 18.13 12.65 33.00
CA ARG A 3 19.19 13.60 33.41
C ARG A 3 18.57 14.98 33.71
N ILE A 4 17.70 15.02 34.71
CA ILE A 4 17.54 16.21 35.56
C ILE A 4 17.38 15.68 36.97
N LYS A 5 18.46 15.74 37.76
CA LYS A 5 18.43 15.82 39.22
C LYS A 5 19.84 16.12 39.73
N ASN A 6 19.97 17.38 40.18
CA ASN A 6 20.77 17.86 41.31
C ASN A 6 21.66 19.05 40.94
N LEU A 7 21.03 20.22 41.00
CA LEU A 7 21.65 21.47 41.40
C LEU A 7 21.50 21.61 42.92
N GLY A 8 22.57 22.01 43.60
CA GLY A 8 22.52 22.40 45.01
C GLY A 8 23.89 22.78 45.57
N ALA A 9 24.28 24.06 45.44
CA ALA A 9 24.75 24.92 46.53
C ALA A 9 25.25 26.29 46.02
N MET A 10 24.63 27.37 46.54
CA MET A 10 25.12 28.72 46.93
C MET A 10 26.54 29.15 46.53
N ALA A 11 26.92 30.40 46.28
CA ALA A 11 26.39 31.77 46.27
C ALA A 11 27.55 32.60 45.63
N ALA A 12 27.40 33.77 44.99
CA ALA A 12 27.02 35.05 45.57
C ALA A 12 26.95 36.13 44.47
N MET A 13 26.14 37.14 44.76
CA MET A 13 25.94 38.43 44.08
C MET A 13 27.23 39.16 43.69
N VAL A 14 27.16 40.00 42.64
CA VAL A 14 27.18 41.48 42.71
C VAL A 14 26.78 42.06 41.32
N LEU A 15 25.72 42.87 41.31
CA LEU A 15 25.23 43.84 40.29
C LEU A 15 26.16 45.10 40.24
N PRO A 16 25.98 46.18 39.42
CA PRO A 16 24.85 46.56 38.53
C PRO A 16 25.19 47.26 37.18
N MET A 17 24.14 47.35 36.34
CA MET A 17 23.65 48.45 35.46
C MET A 17 24.57 49.55 34.86
N VAL A 18 24.29 49.93 33.59
CA VAL A 18 23.81 51.26 33.07
C VAL A 18 23.86 51.21 31.53
N SER A 19 22.73 51.14 30.81
CA SER A 19 21.96 52.21 30.12
C SER A 19 22.48 52.72 28.76
N GLN A 20 21.62 52.53 27.75
CA GLN A 20 21.25 53.40 26.62
C GLN A 20 22.25 53.75 25.49
N ALA A 21 21.89 53.25 24.31
CA ALA A 21 21.66 53.93 23.03
C ALA A 21 22.77 54.84 22.43
N GLU A 22 23.21 54.54 21.20
CA GLU A 22 22.78 55.30 20.01
C GLU A 22 23.37 54.78 18.68
N SER A 23 22.51 54.88 17.66
CA SER A 23 22.74 55.21 16.23
C SER A 23 23.75 54.41 15.38
N ARG A 24 23.20 53.88 14.27
CA ARG A 24 23.88 53.37 13.09
C ARG A 24 24.77 54.44 12.45
N THR A 25 26.03 54.10 12.22
CA THR A 25 26.82 54.58 11.08
C THR A 25 27.46 53.40 10.37
N THR A 26 27.35 53.40 9.05
CA THR A 26 27.93 52.48 8.08
C THR A 26 29.43 52.26 8.31
N GLY A 27 29.79 51.02 8.61
CA GLY A 27 31.16 50.51 8.62
C GLY A 27 31.13 49.06 8.16
N SER A 28 32.03 48.72 7.24
CA SER A 28 32.26 47.38 6.69
C SER A 28 32.24 46.32 7.78
N ALA A 29 31.42 45.28 7.60
CA ALA A 29 31.47 44.10 8.45
C ALA A 29 32.87 43.50 8.36
N GLU A 30 33.67 43.68 9.41
CA GLU A 30 34.80 42.80 9.69
C GLU A 30 34.20 41.39 9.82
N HIS A 31 34.35 40.59 8.76
CA HIS A 31 34.04 39.17 8.82
C HIS A 31 34.89 38.56 9.94
N ASP A 32 34.20 37.84 10.81
CA ASP A 32 34.74 36.99 11.86
C ASP A 32 36.03 36.29 11.41
N ALA A 33 37.06 36.21 12.26
CA ALA A 33 38.41 35.72 11.91
C ALA A 33 38.49 34.22 11.54
N ARG A 34 37.35 33.58 11.28
CA ARG A 34 37.16 32.15 11.09
C ARG A 34 36.92 31.86 9.60
N PRO A 35 37.70 30.95 8.98
CA PRO A 35 37.58 30.67 7.55
C PRO A 35 36.35 29.80 7.24
N ASN A 36 35.76 29.98 6.07
CA ASN A 36 34.86 28.98 5.49
C ASN A 36 35.67 27.73 5.09
N ILE A 37 35.03 26.56 5.13
CA ILE A 37 35.65 25.29 4.78
C ILE A 37 34.80 24.61 3.71
N LEU A 38 35.37 24.44 2.52
CA LEU A 38 34.82 23.63 1.44
C LEU A 38 35.67 22.37 1.28
N PHE A 39 35.13 21.23 1.72
CA PHE A 39 35.79 19.94 1.63
C PHE A 39 35.15 19.11 0.52
N ILE A 40 35.88 18.88 -0.56
CA ILE A 40 35.45 18.14 -1.74
C ILE A 40 36.11 16.76 -1.72
N MET A 41 35.29 15.73 -1.78
CA MET A 41 35.75 14.35 -1.83
C MET A 41 35.11 13.60 -2.99
N ALA A 42 35.94 12.94 -3.78
CA ALA A 42 35.51 12.04 -4.85
C ALA A 42 35.68 10.57 -4.40
N ASP A 43 34.74 9.71 -4.80
CA ASP A 43 34.83 8.27 -4.52
C ASP A 43 35.76 7.55 -5.51
N ASP A 44 36.61 6.66 -5.04
CA ASP A 44 37.39 5.73 -5.87
C ASP A 44 38.27 6.41 -6.94
N LEU A 45 38.71 7.64 -6.66
CA LEU A 45 39.62 8.38 -7.50
C LEU A 45 41.07 7.94 -7.19
N GLY A 46 41.79 7.48 -8.21
CA GLY A 46 43.15 7.01 -8.10
C GLY A 46 44.17 8.14 -7.99
N TYR A 47 45.34 7.81 -7.43
CA TYR A 47 46.41 8.79 -7.19
C TYR A 47 46.80 9.58 -8.44
N SER A 48 46.84 8.90 -9.59
CA SER A 48 47.18 9.49 -10.88
C SER A 48 45.96 9.61 -11.80
N ASP A 49 44.79 9.95 -11.26
CA ASP A 49 43.63 10.32 -12.09
C ASP A 49 43.53 11.85 -12.31
N LEU A 50 44.39 12.66 -11.67
CA LEU A 50 44.48 14.11 -11.86
C LEU A 50 45.77 14.50 -12.60
N SER A 51 45.72 15.43 -13.56
CA SER A 51 46.91 15.81 -14.36
C SER A 51 48.02 16.44 -13.52
N CYS A 52 47.70 17.13 -12.41
CA CYS A 52 48.71 17.63 -11.47
C CYS A 52 49.54 16.55 -10.76
N TYR A 53 49.15 15.27 -10.85
CA TYR A 53 49.92 14.12 -10.37
C TYR A 53 50.70 13.39 -11.48
N GLY A 54 50.71 13.94 -12.70
CA GLY A 54 51.59 13.50 -13.79
C GLY A 54 50.97 12.54 -14.80
N GLN A 55 49.67 12.25 -14.72
CA GLN A 55 48.97 11.48 -15.75
C GLN A 55 48.70 12.34 -16.99
N GLU A 56 48.75 11.72 -18.19
CA GLU A 56 48.56 12.41 -19.48
C GLU A 56 47.27 11.96 -20.21
N ARG A 57 46.43 11.15 -19.56
CA ARG A 57 45.22 10.59 -20.16
C ARG A 57 44.14 11.65 -20.32
N TRP A 58 43.97 12.62 -19.45
CA TRP A 58 43.06 13.77 -19.64
C TRP A 58 43.58 15.00 -18.89
N GLU A 59 42.92 16.15 -19.02
CA GLU A 59 43.32 17.38 -18.32
C GLU A 59 42.30 17.68 -17.21
N THR A 60 42.79 18.15 -16.06
CA THR A 60 41.98 18.66 -14.94
C THR A 60 42.38 20.11 -14.62
N PRO A 61 42.15 21.06 -15.54
CA PRO A 61 42.71 22.41 -15.46
C PRO A 61 42.32 23.19 -14.20
N GLN A 62 41.11 22.99 -13.66
CA GLN A 62 40.69 23.69 -12.44
C GLN A 62 41.44 23.17 -11.22
N LEU A 63 41.53 21.85 -11.07
CA LEU A 63 42.30 21.22 -10.00
C LEU A 63 43.81 21.51 -10.13
N ASP A 64 44.35 21.53 -11.35
CA ASP A 64 45.74 21.87 -11.62
C ASP A 64 46.05 23.32 -11.20
N LYS A 65 45.11 24.25 -11.45
CA LYS A 65 45.20 25.63 -10.98
C LYS A 65 45.25 25.68 -9.46
N LEU A 66 44.32 25.01 -8.76
CA LEU A 66 44.31 24.95 -7.29
C LEU A 66 45.60 24.34 -6.73
N ALA A 67 46.13 23.29 -7.34
CA ALA A 67 47.39 22.66 -6.95
C ALA A 67 48.59 23.61 -7.12
N SER A 68 48.66 24.32 -8.25
CA SER A 68 49.77 25.25 -8.54
C SER A 68 49.79 26.49 -7.63
N GLN A 69 48.63 26.89 -7.12
CA GLN A 69 48.45 28.07 -6.26
C GLN A 69 48.29 27.71 -4.77
N GLY A 70 48.27 26.42 -4.45
CA GLY A 70 48.05 25.90 -3.10
C GLY A 70 49.16 24.95 -2.68
N ILE A 71 48.77 23.92 -1.93
CA ILE A 71 49.64 22.83 -1.51
C ILE A 71 49.18 21.55 -2.22
N LEU A 72 50.10 20.92 -2.95
CA LEU A 72 49.94 19.59 -3.51
C LEU A 72 50.54 18.54 -2.56
N PHE A 73 49.70 17.71 -1.95
CA PHE A 73 50.17 16.65 -1.07
C PHE A 73 50.50 15.40 -1.88
N THR A 74 51.76 14.98 -1.87
CA THR A 74 52.17 13.75 -2.57
C THR A 74 52.12 12.52 -1.68
N SER A 75 52.12 12.66 -0.35
CA SER A 75 52.03 11.56 0.63
C SER A 75 50.79 11.69 1.54
N PHE A 76 49.61 11.86 0.93
CA PHE A 76 48.34 11.92 1.66
C PHE A 76 47.62 10.57 1.68
N TYR A 77 47.15 10.16 2.86
CA TYR A 77 46.57 8.84 3.09
C TYR A 77 45.10 8.92 3.52
N SER A 78 44.27 8.17 2.80
CA SER A 78 42.97 7.76 3.29
C SER A 78 43.16 6.77 4.43
N ALA A 79 42.35 6.89 5.48
CA ALA A 79 42.40 6.02 6.66
C ALA A 79 41.94 4.58 6.37
N SER A 80 41.36 4.32 5.21
CA SER A 80 40.89 2.98 4.81
C SER A 80 40.83 2.82 3.30
N PRO A 81 40.98 1.61 2.77
CA PRO A 81 40.90 1.38 1.34
C PRO A 81 39.45 1.16 0.84
N VAL A 82 38.43 1.66 1.54
CA VAL A 82 37.01 1.52 1.19
C VAL A 82 36.20 2.69 1.77
N SER A 83 35.06 3.02 1.15
CA SER A 83 34.38 4.30 1.34
C SER A 83 33.81 4.62 2.73
N SER A 84 32.94 3.78 3.31
CA SER A 84 32.30 4.10 4.61
C SER A 84 33.32 4.33 5.74
N PRO A 85 34.35 3.47 5.90
CA PRO A 85 35.38 3.71 6.90
C PRO A 85 36.15 5.02 6.68
N SER A 86 36.54 5.35 5.45
CA SER A 86 37.27 6.59 5.16
C SER A 86 36.48 7.84 5.54
N ARG A 87 35.18 7.84 5.22
CA ARG A 87 34.24 8.91 5.61
C ARG A 87 34.13 9.08 7.12
N ALA A 88 34.05 7.96 7.84
CA ALA A 88 33.98 8.00 9.29
C ALA A 88 35.29 8.55 9.90
N ALA A 89 36.43 8.18 9.34
CA ALA A 89 37.73 8.68 9.78
C ALA A 89 37.89 10.18 9.55
N PHE A 90 37.47 10.67 8.39
CA PHE A 90 37.41 12.10 8.08
C PHE A 90 36.58 12.83 9.14
N LEU A 91 35.34 12.42 9.33
CA LEU A 91 34.41 13.12 10.20
C LEU A 91 34.80 13.09 11.67
N THR A 92 35.56 12.08 12.13
CA THR A 92 35.86 11.91 13.56
C THR A 92 37.33 12.17 13.93
N GLY A 93 38.26 12.17 12.97
CA GLY A 93 39.69 12.26 13.22
C GLY A 93 40.31 10.98 13.79
N ARG A 94 39.64 9.84 13.63
CA ARG A 94 39.99 8.56 14.28
C ARG A 94 40.10 7.44 13.26
N TYR A 95 40.91 6.43 13.56
CA TYR A 95 40.91 5.22 12.74
C TYR A 95 39.53 4.55 12.77
N PRO A 96 38.98 4.09 11.64
CA PRO A 96 37.66 3.44 11.60
C PRO A 96 37.58 2.18 12.45
N ALA A 97 38.73 1.53 12.67
CA ALA A 97 38.86 0.40 13.57
C ALA A 97 38.41 0.76 15.00
N ARG A 98 38.66 1.98 15.48
CA ARG A 98 38.17 2.45 16.81
C ARG A 98 36.66 2.59 16.87
N LEU A 99 36.02 2.80 15.72
CA LEU A 99 34.58 3.00 15.55
C LEU A 99 33.84 1.68 15.30
N GLY A 100 34.55 0.57 15.10
CA GLY A 100 34.00 -0.71 14.68
C GLY A 100 33.56 -0.74 13.21
N ILE A 101 33.92 0.24 12.39
CA ILE A 101 33.49 0.33 10.99
C ILE A 101 34.48 -0.45 10.11
N GLN A 102 34.23 -1.77 10.01
CA GLN A 102 35.11 -2.76 9.36
C GLN A 102 34.83 -3.00 7.87
N GLY A 103 33.85 -2.31 7.29
CA GLY A 103 33.43 -2.48 5.91
C GLY A 103 32.53 -1.33 5.44
N VAL A 104 31.73 -1.55 4.39
CA VAL A 104 30.78 -0.55 3.87
C VAL A 104 29.35 -0.87 4.28
N PHE A 105 28.56 0.18 4.57
CA PHE A 105 27.14 0.03 4.90
C PHE A 105 26.29 -0.12 3.62
N PHE A 106 25.41 -1.12 3.61
CA PHE A 106 24.52 -1.46 2.50
C PHE A 106 23.08 -1.01 2.77
N PRO A 107 22.17 -1.02 1.75
CA PRO A 107 20.73 -0.79 1.91
C PRO A 107 20.06 -1.58 3.05
N ASP A 108 20.56 -2.77 3.34
CA ASP A 108 20.08 -3.64 4.42
C ASP A 108 20.79 -3.39 5.77
N SER A 109 21.77 -2.47 5.85
CA SER A 109 22.48 -2.19 7.11
C SER A 109 21.64 -1.32 8.04
N TYR A 110 21.36 -1.81 9.24
CA TYR A 110 20.54 -1.17 10.29
C TYR A 110 21.37 -0.47 11.37
N THR A 111 22.68 -0.45 11.19
CA THR A 111 23.67 0.26 11.98
C THR A 111 24.25 1.40 11.14
N GLY A 112 25.00 2.29 11.76
CA GLY A 112 25.67 3.39 11.08
C GLY A 112 26.85 3.90 11.89
N ILE A 113 27.27 5.13 11.62
CA ILE A 113 28.24 5.85 12.44
C ILE A 113 27.79 5.87 13.92
N PRO A 114 28.67 5.57 14.89
CA PRO A 114 28.30 5.60 16.30
C PRO A 114 27.87 7.01 16.75
N SER A 115 26.73 7.11 17.43
CA SER A 115 26.15 8.40 17.83
C SER A 115 26.82 9.06 19.03
N ASP A 116 27.78 8.38 19.67
CA ASP A 116 28.60 8.90 20.76
C ASP A 116 29.91 9.53 20.25
N GLU A 117 30.20 9.40 18.97
CA GLU A 117 31.34 10.06 18.33
C GLU A 117 31.00 11.50 17.99
N ILE A 118 31.98 12.38 18.14
CA ILE A 118 31.84 13.78 17.79
C ILE A 118 32.35 13.95 16.37
N THR A 119 31.51 14.47 15.51
CA THR A 119 31.85 14.76 14.11
C THR A 119 32.41 16.17 13.94
N ILE A 120 33.11 16.42 12.81
CA ILE A 120 33.55 17.77 12.40
C ILE A 120 32.38 18.74 12.42
N ALA A 121 31.21 18.34 11.91
CA ALA A 121 30.05 19.22 11.84
C ALA A 121 29.55 19.62 13.23
N GLU A 122 29.45 18.67 14.17
CA GLU A 122 29.09 18.97 15.56
C GLU A 122 30.12 19.87 16.25
N LEU A 123 31.41 19.61 16.00
CA LEU A 123 32.49 20.41 16.55
C LEU A 123 32.43 21.86 16.06
N LEU A 124 32.33 22.06 14.73
CA LEU A 124 32.29 23.37 14.11
C LEU A 124 31.01 24.15 14.43
N LYS A 125 29.88 23.45 14.63
CA LYS A 125 28.64 24.07 15.14
C LYS A 125 28.83 24.76 16.48
N THR A 126 29.71 24.27 17.35
CA THR A 126 30.00 24.96 18.62
C THR A 126 30.69 26.31 18.41
N ALA A 127 31.33 26.51 17.26
CA ALA A 127 31.83 27.78 16.77
C ALA A 127 30.82 28.52 15.85
N GLY A 128 29.56 28.13 15.78
CA GLY A 128 28.55 28.84 15.01
C GLY A 128 28.70 28.73 13.49
N TYR A 129 29.37 27.68 13.00
CA TYR A 129 29.40 27.38 11.57
C TYR A 129 28.02 26.90 11.10
N ALA A 130 27.57 27.36 9.94
CA ALA A 130 26.55 26.67 9.17
C ALA A 130 27.15 25.41 8.54
N THR A 131 26.47 24.28 8.64
CA THR A 131 27.03 22.98 8.22
C THR A 131 26.16 22.28 7.19
N GLY A 132 26.75 21.90 6.06
CA GLY A 132 26.03 21.24 4.98
C GLY A 132 26.79 20.03 4.47
N ILE A 133 26.04 19.01 4.07
CA ILE A 133 26.55 17.94 3.22
C ILE A 133 25.76 17.88 1.92
N VAL A 134 26.49 17.82 0.81
CA VAL A 134 25.91 17.53 -0.50
C VAL A 134 26.61 16.31 -1.06
N GLY A 135 25.84 15.31 -1.45
CA GLY A 135 26.32 14.09 -2.09
C GLY A 135 26.24 12.83 -1.24
N LYS A 136 27.10 11.85 -1.48
CA LYS A 136 26.99 10.52 -0.86
C LYS A 136 27.29 10.55 0.64
N TRP A 137 26.38 10.02 1.46
CA TRP A 137 26.56 9.90 2.92
C TRP A 137 27.29 8.62 3.33
N HIS A 138 26.72 7.46 3.02
CA HIS A 138 27.33 6.12 3.17
C HIS A 138 27.82 5.75 4.59
N LEU A 139 27.19 6.30 5.62
CA LEU A 139 27.46 6.04 7.04
C LEU A 139 26.23 5.54 7.82
N GLY A 140 25.26 4.96 7.11
CA GLY A 140 23.99 4.48 7.64
C GLY A 140 22.80 5.33 7.20
N HIS A 141 21.64 4.70 7.00
CA HIS A 141 20.44 5.33 6.42
C HIS A 141 19.29 5.52 7.41
N MET A 142 19.31 4.79 8.52
CA MET A 142 18.30 4.98 9.55
C MET A 142 18.45 6.38 10.12
N ARG A 143 17.32 7.00 10.48
CA ARG A 143 17.26 8.41 10.86
C ARG A 143 18.36 8.83 11.85
N GLN A 144 18.64 8.04 12.88
CA GLN A 144 19.68 8.35 13.87
C GLN A 144 21.11 8.43 13.31
N TYR A 145 21.37 7.84 12.15
CA TYR A 145 22.67 7.84 11.48
C TYR A 145 22.73 8.80 10.29
N LEU A 146 21.64 9.49 9.94
CA LEU A 146 21.62 10.46 8.84
C LEU A 146 22.41 11.72 9.19
N PRO A 147 22.84 12.52 8.20
CA PRO A 147 23.72 13.67 8.45
C PRO A 147 23.19 14.69 9.46
N LEU A 148 21.89 14.98 9.46
CA LEU A 148 21.30 15.94 10.40
C LEU A 148 21.44 15.51 11.87
N GLN A 149 21.50 14.20 12.10
CA GLN A 149 21.71 13.62 13.43
C GLN A 149 23.20 13.57 13.82
N ASN A 150 24.08 13.90 12.89
CA ASN A 150 25.54 13.89 13.03
C ASN A 150 26.10 15.29 12.73
N GLY A 151 25.43 16.31 13.24
CA GLY A 151 25.92 17.68 13.23
C GLY A 151 25.64 18.51 12.00
N PHE A 152 25.09 18.00 10.90
CA PHE A 152 24.80 18.84 9.73
C PHE A 152 23.48 19.61 9.88
N ASP A 153 23.38 20.82 9.32
CA ASP A 153 22.14 21.61 9.26
C ASP A 153 21.28 21.24 8.05
N SER A 154 21.94 20.85 6.95
CA SER A 154 21.27 20.46 5.72
C SER A 154 21.95 19.28 5.05
N TYR A 155 21.15 18.48 4.36
CA TYR A 155 21.63 17.37 3.53
C TYR A 155 20.91 17.34 2.19
N PHE A 156 21.65 17.18 1.11
CA PHE A 156 21.11 16.77 -0.18
C PHE A 156 21.98 15.66 -0.77
N GLY A 157 21.45 14.50 -1.13
CA GLY A 157 22.25 13.47 -1.78
C GLY A 157 21.70 12.06 -1.64
N ILE A 158 22.57 11.07 -1.85
CA ILE A 158 22.23 9.64 -1.77
C ILE A 158 22.73 9.02 -0.45
N PRO A 159 21.90 8.22 0.25
CA PRO A 159 22.30 7.60 1.51
C PRO A 159 23.36 6.51 1.34
N TYR A 160 23.45 5.91 0.14
CA TYR A 160 24.31 4.77 -0.20
C TYR A 160 25.15 5.01 -1.44
N SER A 161 25.87 3.99 -1.88
CA SER A 161 26.58 4.00 -3.16
C SER A 161 25.63 3.85 -4.35
N ASN A 162 26.01 4.41 -5.51
CA ASN A 162 25.20 4.44 -6.75
C ASN A 162 24.98 3.07 -7.41
N ASP A 163 25.77 2.07 -7.06
CA ASP A 163 25.67 0.67 -7.49
C ASP A 163 24.78 -0.19 -6.59
N MET A 164 24.20 0.39 -5.53
CA MET A 164 23.34 -0.32 -4.57
C MET A 164 21.85 -0.14 -4.91
N ALA A 165 20.98 -1.04 -4.42
CA ALA A 165 19.55 -1.00 -4.71
C ALA A 165 18.86 0.28 -4.21
N SER A 166 17.86 0.76 -4.96
CA SER A 166 16.99 1.90 -4.63
C SER A 166 17.71 3.26 -4.53
N GLN A 167 18.19 3.78 -5.66
CA GLN A 167 18.76 5.13 -5.74
C GLN A 167 17.67 6.18 -5.50
N ILE A 168 17.79 6.90 -4.38
CA ILE A 168 16.90 8.00 -4.01
C ILE A 168 17.68 9.27 -3.72
N TYR A 169 17.13 10.44 -4.07
CA TYR A 169 17.64 11.69 -3.54
C TYR A 169 16.94 11.95 -2.22
N MET A 170 17.73 12.21 -1.18
CA MET A 170 17.26 12.68 0.09
C MET A 170 17.48 14.19 0.16
N ARG A 171 16.48 14.88 0.68
CA ARG A 171 16.64 16.24 1.19
C ARG A 171 16.38 16.21 2.69
N ASN A 172 17.41 16.53 3.46
CA ASN A 172 17.41 16.38 4.90
C ASN A 172 17.07 14.94 5.28
N ASN A 173 16.00 14.72 6.03
CA ASN A 173 15.60 13.38 6.46
C ASN A 173 14.48 12.77 5.60
N GLU A 174 14.07 13.45 4.53
CA GLU A 174 12.95 13.04 3.69
C GLU A 174 13.45 12.62 2.30
N VAL A 175 12.70 11.72 1.67
CA VAL A 175 12.95 11.32 0.28
C VAL A 175 12.41 12.41 -0.63
N GLU A 176 13.29 13.06 -1.41
CA GLU A 176 12.91 14.03 -2.44
C GLU A 176 12.48 13.32 -3.72
N SER A 177 13.23 12.32 -4.18
CA SER A 177 12.93 11.61 -5.43
C SER A 177 13.27 10.13 -5.33
N PHE A 178 12.37 9.28 -5.83
CA PHE A 178 12.56 7.84 -6.00
C PHE A 178 13.12 7.46 -7.39
N HIS A 179 13.15 8.41 -8.33
CA HIS A 179 13.59 8.20 -9.70
C HIS A 179 14.72 9.18 -10.01
N ILE A 180 15.96 8.80 -9.72
CA ILE A 180 17.14 9.63 -10.03
C ILE A 180 17.65 9.33 -11.45
N ASP A 181 17.81 10.37 -12.28
CA ASP A 181 18.70 10.29 -13.44
C ASP A 181 20.14 10.49 -13.00
N GLN A 182 20.89 9.39 -12.87
CA GLN A 182 22.25 9.43 -12.34
C GLN A 182 23.20 10.24 -13.23
N ARG A 183 22.92 10.40 -14.52
CA ARG A 183 23.70 11.26 -15.44
C ARG A 183 23.72 12.72 -15.01
N MET A 184 22.73 13.18 -14.26
CA MET A 184 22.65 14.57 -13.80
C MET A 184 23.24 14.78 -12.40
N THR A 185 23.80 13.75 -11.77
CA THR A 185 24.18 13.80 -10.34
C THR A 185 25.25 14.83 -10.05
N VAL A 186 26.31 14.93 -10.85
CA VAL A 186 27.40 15.91 -10.64
C VAL A 186 26.84 17.33 -10.78
N GLN A 187 26.08 17.62 -11.83
CA GLN A 187 25.43 18.93 -12.01
C GLN A 187 24.47 19.27 -10.86
N ARG A 188 23.67 18.30 -10.42
CA ARG A 188 22.71 18.49 -9.34
C ARG A 188 23.42 18.79 -8.01
N TYR A 189 24.46 18.04 -7.67
CA TYR A 189 25.28 18.29 -6.48
C TYR A 189 26.00 19.64 -6.55
N THR A 190 26.52 20.00 -7.72
CA THR A 190 27.12 21.32 -7.96
C THR A 190 26.12 22.44 -7.65
N SER A 191 24.90 22.32 -8.17
CA SER A 191 23.84 23.32 -7.96
C SER A 191 23.45 23.44 -6.49
N GLU A 192 23.29 22.31 -5.80
CA GLU A 192 22.91 22.28 -4.38
C GLU A 192 24.03 22.81 -3.47
N ALA A 193 25.30 22.57 -3.84
CA ALA A 193 26.46 23.13 -3.17
C ALA A 193 26.54 24.66 -3.33
N ILE A 194 26.30 25.16 -4.55
CA ILE A 194 26.19 26.60 -4.82
C ILE A 194 25.06 27.20 -3.98
N ASP A 195 23.87 26.61 -3.99
CA ASP A 195 22.73 27.07 -3.19
C ASP A 195 23.05 27.13 -1.69
N PHE A 196 23.83 26.18 -1.17
CA PHE A 196 24.27 26.21 0.22
C PHE A 196 25.24 27.37 0.49
N ILE A 197 26.24 27.58 -0.38
CA ILE A 197 27.18 28.70 -0.26
C ILE A 197 26.42 30.04 -0.33
N ASP A 198 25.47 30.16 -1.25
CA ASP A 198 24.62 31.33 -1.43
C ASP A 198 23.87 31.69 -0.14
N LYS A 199 23.18 30.72 0.45
CA LYS A 199 22.36 30.91 1.66
C LYS A 199 23.18 31.24 2.90
N ASN A 200 24.45 30.85 2.94
CA ASN A 200 25.31 31.00 4.11
C ASN A 200 26.45 32.01 3.89
N SER A 201 26.34 32.86 2.87
CA SER A 201 27.39 33.84 2.51
C SER A 201 27.72 34.84 3.63
N ASP A 202 26.79 35.10 4.54
CA ASP A 202 26.97 36.04 5.66
C ASP A 202 27.52 35.39 6.94
N SER A 203 27.89 34.11 6.94
CA SER A 203 28.33 33.37 8.14
C SER A 203 29.42 32.34 7.80
N PRO A 204 30.30 31.97 8.75
CA PRO A 204 31.26 30.90 8.51
C PRO A 204 30.52 29.60 8.21
N PHE A 205 30.93 28.87 7.17
CA PHE A 205 30.29 27.61 6.80
C PHE A 205 31.29 26.47 6.62
N PHE A 206 30.79 25.25 6.85
CA PHE A 206 31.45 24.00 6.51
C PHE A 206 30.56 23.23 5.54
N LEU A 207 31.02 23.09 4.30
CA LEU A 207 30.35 22.30 3.28
C LEU A 207 31.19 21.06 2.98
N PHE A 208 30.63 19.89 3.28
CA PHE A 208 31.17 18.61 2.86
C PHE A 208 30.50 18.18 1.55
N LEU A 209 31.24 18.29 0.45
CA LEU A 209 30.79 17.92 -0.88
C LEU A 209 31.38 16.56 -1.27
N SER A 210 30.50 15.61 -1.57
CA SER A 210 30.80 14.20 -1.60
C SER A 210 30.36 13.58 -2.93
N TYR A 211 31.22 13.66 -3.93
CA TYR A 211 30.95 13.13 -5.27
C TYR A 211 31.11 11.62 -5.31
N ASN A 212 30.04 10.93 -5.70
CA ASN A 212 30.07 9.49 -5.94
C ASN A 212 30.41 9.14 -7.40
N MET A 213 30.45 10.11 -8.32
CA MET A 213 30.46 9.84 -9.77
C MET A 213 31.81 9.40 -10.36
N MET A 214 32.75 9.00 -9.51
CA MET A 214 33.95 8.27 -9.93
C MET A 214 33.92 6.79 -9.48
N HIS A 215 32.87 6.40 -8.75
CA HIS A 215 32.52 5.01 -8.41
C HIS A 215 31.58 4.44 -9.48
N VAL A 216 31.87 3.24 -9.99
CA VAL A 216 30.98 2.61 -10.99
C VAL A 216 29.61 2.24 -10.39
N PRO A 217 28.53 2.16 -11.19
CA PRO A 217 28.46 2.54 -12.60
C PRO A 217 28.65 4.05 -12.78
N ILE A 218 29.50 4.43 -13.74
CA ILE A 218 29.78 5.83 -14.06
C ILE A 218 28.69 6.33 -15.01
N TYR A 219 28.25 7.56 -14.75
CA TYR A 219 27.35 8.30 -15.60
C TYR A 219 27.94 9.69 -15.78
N VAL A 220 27.69 10.26 -16.95
CA VAL A 220 28.10 11.62 -17.28
C VAL A 220 26.89 12.36 -17.81
N SER A 221 26.80 13.66 -17.53
CA SER A 221 25.72 14.46 -18.09
C SER A 221 25.85 14.55 -19.62
N PRO A 222 24.73 14.74 -20.35
CA PRO A 222 24.77 14.82 -21.82
C PRO A 222 25.72 15.88 -22.39
N GLU A 223 26.06 16.91 -21.62
CA GLU A 223 26.99 17.98 -22.03
C GLU A 223 28.45 17.52 -22.05
N PHE A 224 28.80 16.50 -21.25
CA PHE A 224 30.17 16.00 -21.10
C PHE A 224 30.36 14.62 -21.75
N ASP A 225 29.28 13.93 -22.14
CA ASP A 225 29.32 12.64 -22.82
C ASP A 225 30.10 12.70 -24.15
N GLY A 226 31.24 12.01 -24.20
CA GLY A 226 32.11 11.92 -25.37
C GLY A 226 33.01 13.14 -25.61
N VAL A 227 33.01 14.15 -24.73
CA VAL A 227 33.74 15.41 -24.95
C VAL A 227 35.25 15.20 -25.02
N THR A 228 35.79 14.30 -24.20
CA THR A 228 37.23 14.02 -24.20
C THR A 228 37.64 13.09 -25.35
N GLY A 229 36.71 12.29 -25.88
CA GLY A 229 36.99 11.18 -26.79
C GLY A 229 37.81 10.03 -26.16
N LYS A 230 37.97 10.03 -24.83
CA LYS A 230 38.84 9.10 -24.09
C LYS A 230 38.08 8.15 -23.15
N GLY A 231 36.77 8.13 -23.27
CA GLY A 231 35.88 7.22 -22.56
C GLY A 231 35.20 7.87 -21.35
N LEU A 232 34.20 7.15 -20.84
CA LEU A 232 33.24 7.67 -19.87
C LEU A 232 33.89 8.14 -18.55
N TYR A 233 34.95 7.48 -18.08
CA TYR A 233 35.70 7.89 -16.89
C TYR A 233 36.37 9.27 -17.09
N ALA A 234 36.97 9.50 -18.26
CA ALA A 234 37.63 10.77 -18.60
C ALA A 234 36.61 11.92 -18.72
N ASP A 235 35.44 11.63 -19.30
CA ASP A 235 34.34 12.58 -19.41
C ASP A 235 33.77 12.93 -18.02
N ALA A 236 33.58 11.94 -17.14
CA ALA A 236 33.17 12.15 -15.75
C ALA A 236 34.22 12.94 -14.95
N MET A 237 35.52 12.70 -15.16
CA MET A 237 36.58 13.54 -14.58
C MET A 237 36.53 14.99 -15.06
N THR A 238 36.26 15.19 -16.34
CA THR A 238 36.12 16.54 -16.90
C THR A 238 34.89 17.26 -16.32
N GLU A 239 33.78 16.55 -16.12
CA GLU A 239 32.59 17.09 -15.44
C GLU A 239 32.85 17.41 -13.97
N LEU A 240 33.60 16.57 -13.26
CA LEU A 240 34.03 16.83 -11.88
C LEU A 240 34.93 18.07 -11.78
N ASP A 241 35.92 18.20 -12.67
CA ASP A 241 36.81 19.38 -12.72
C ASP A 241 36.02 20.66 -13.06
N TRP A 242 35.06 20.58 -13.99
CA TRP A 242 34.12 21.66 -14.27
C TRP A 242 33.35 22.08 -13.03
N SER A 243 32.83 21.11 -12.26
CA SER A 243 32.11 21.38 -11.02
C SER A 243 32.96 22.15 -10.00
N VAL A 244 34.23 21.74 -9.84
CA VAL A 244 35.19 22.46 -8.99
C VAL A 244 35.35 23.90 -9.47
N GLY A 245 35.51 24.12 -10.77
CA GLY A 245 35.55 25.46 -11.38
C GLY A 245 34.32 26.31 -11.01
N ARG A 246 33.12 25.76 -11.14
CA ARG A 246 31.86 26.45 -10.79
C ARG A 246 31.78 26.85 -9.33
N LEU A 247 32.29 26.03 -8.41
CA LEU A 247 32.33 26.35 -6.98
C LEU A 247 33.32 27.48 -6.69
N ILE A 248 34.51 27.45 -7.31
CA ILE A 248 35.50 28.52 -7.18
C ILE A 248 34.94 29.84 -7.74
N GLU A 249 34.36 29.84 -8.94
CA GLU A 249 33.71 31.01 -9.54
C GLU A 249 32.61 31.58 -8.63
N THR A 250 31.83 30.71 -7.98
CA THR A 250 30.78 31.12 -7.04
C THR A 250 31.39 31.82 -5.83
N LEU A 251 32.44 31.25 -5.22
CA LEU A 251 33.14 31.86 -4.09
C LEU A 251 33.80 33.20 -4.48
N GLU A 252 34.39 33.31 -5.67
CA GLU A 252 34.95 34.56 -6.20
C GLU A 252 33.87 35.62 -6.38
N SER A 253 32.75 35.26 -7.03
CA SER A 253 31.65 36.19 -7.33
C SER A 253 31.02 36.80 -6.07
N LYS A 254 31.12 36.10 -4.94
CA LYS A 254 30.62 36.54 -3.63
C LYS A 254 31.68 37.15 -2.73
N ASN A 255 32.93 37.27 -3.19
CA ASN A 255 34.07 37.71 -2.38
C ASN A 255 34.33 36.81 -1.14
N LEU A 256 34.00 35.53 -1.25
CA LEU A 256 34.20 34.54 -0.17
C LEU A 256 35.48 33.74 -0.33
N LEU A 257 36.05 33.64 -1.54
CA LEU A 257 37.23 32.81 -1.82
C LEU A 257 38.42 33.17 -0.90
N ASP A 258 38.65 34.47 -0.65
CA ASP A 258 39.72 34.98 0.20
C ASP A 258 39.65 34.50 1.65
N ASN A 259 38.46 34.13 2.12
CA ASN A 259 38.22 33.59 3.46
C ASN A 259 37.80 32.12 3.43
N THR A 260 37.99 31.40 2.32
CA THR A 260 37.60 29.99 2.19
C THR A 260 38.82 29.10 1.99
N ILE A 261 38.90 28.02 2.76
CA ILE A 261 39.86 26.94 2.54
C ILE A 261 39.14 25.87 1.71
N VAL A 262 39.70 25.58 0.53
CA VAL A 262 39.19 24.57 -0.39
C VAL A 262 40.12 23.37 -0.36
N ILE A 263 39.57 22.20 -0.08
CA ILE A 263 40.31 20.94 -0.01
C ILE A 263 39.68 19.96 -1.00
N PHE A 264 40.48 19.37 -1.87
CA PHE A 264 40.05 18.30 -2.77
C PHE A 264 40.82 17.03 -2.45
N THR A 265 40.13 15.89 -2.36
CA THR A 265 40.76 14.58 -2.11
C THR A 265 39.91 13.43 -2.65
N SER A 266 40.47 12.21 -2.65
CA SER A 266 39.71 10.97 -2.79
C SER A 266 39.42 10.31 -1.44
N ASP A 267 38.34 9.53 -1.35
CA ASP A 267 37.98 8.74 -0.17
C ASP A 267 38.85 7.48 -0.02
N ASN A 268 39.34 6.90 -1.12
CA ASN A 268 40.21 5.74 -1.18
C ASN A 268 40.81 5.58 -2.59
N GLY A 269 41.60 4.53 -2.80
CA GLY A 269 42.19 4.23 -4.11
C GLY A 269 41.17 3.86 -5.19
N PRO A 270 41.62 3.65 -6.42
CA PRO A 270 40.75 3.40 -7.55
C PRO A 270 40.23 1.97 -7.59
N TRP A 271 39.04 1.79 -8.18
CA TRP A 271 38.46 0.47 -8.36
C TRP A 271 38.97 -0.22 -9.64
N LEU A 272 40.13 -0.89 -9.52
CA LEU A 272 40.82 -1.50 -10.67
C LEU A 272 40.03 -2.62 -11.39
N GLN A 273 39.05 -3.24 -10.72
CA GLN A 273 38.24 -4.35 -11.26
C GLN A 273 37.45 -3.98 -12.52
N GLU A 274 37.16 -2.70 -12.68
CA GLU A 274 36.33 -2.17 -13.77
C GLU A 274 37.16 -1.79 -15.00
N GLY A 275 38.47 -2.01 -14.95
CA GLY A 275 39.40 -1.72 -16.04
C GLY A 275 39.26 -0.28 -16.53
N PRO A 276 38.95 -0.04 -17.82
CA PRO A 276 38.84 1.31 -18.37
C PRO A 276 37.63 2.12 -17.86
N TYR A 277 36.69 1.48 -17.17
CA TYR A 277 35.55 2.16 -16.54
C TYR A 277 35.82 2.58 -15.08
N GLY A 278 36.98 2.24 -14.52
CA GLY A 278 37.43 2.67 -13.19
C GLY A 278 38.66 3.56 -13.26
N GLY A 279 39.06 4.09 -12.09
CA GLY A 279 40.28 4.89 -11.97
C GLY A 279 41.54 4.04 -12.10
N THR A 280 42.70 4.69 -12.14
CA THR A 280 44.00 4.00 -12.20
C THR A 280 44.88 4.28 -10.99
N ALA A 281 45.61 3.26 -10.57
CA ALA A 281 46.70 3.44 -9.62
C ALA A 281 48.01 3.88 -10.32
N GLU A 282 48.10 3.69 -11.65
CA GLU A 282 49.28 3.90 -12.50
C GLU A 282 50.58 3.34 -11.90
N THR A 283 51.33 4.17 -11.17
CA THR A 283 52.64 3.84 -10.59
C THR A 283 52.54 3.26 -9.18
N LEU A 284 51.35 3.24 -8.57
CA LEU A 284 51.13 2.65 -7.27
C LEU A 284 50.59 1.22 -7.38
N LYS A 285 50.93 0.40 -6.39
CA LYS A 285 50.54 -1.01 -6.37
C LYS A 285 49.10 -1.21 -5.90
N GLU A 286 48.36 -2.04 -6.64
CA GLU A 286 46.96 -2.40 -6.39
C GLU A 286 46.01 -1.19 -6.27
N GLY A 287 44.79 -1.40 -5.80
CA GLY A 287 43.76 -0.36 -5.67
C GLY A 287 42.84 -0.57 -4.49
N LYS A 288 41.62 -0.03 -4.59
CA LYS A 288 40.54 -0.13 -3.61
C LYS A 288 40.45 -1.53 -3.00
N GLY A 289 40.36 -1.56 -1.67
CA GLY A 289 40.24 -2.77 -0.86
C GLY A 289 41.57 -3.40 -0.41
N THR A 290 42.72 -2.80 -0.72
CA THR A 290 44.06 -3.29 -0.35
C THR A 290 44.82 -2.34 0.57
N ASP A 291 45.80 -2.85 1.32
CA ASP A 291 46.69 -2.06 2.19
C ASP A 291 47.99 -1.61 1.48
N TYR A 292 48.07 -1.82 0.17
CA TYR A 292 49.10 -1.26 -0.69
C TYR A 292 48.85 0.24 -0.94
N GLU A 293 49.89 0.94 -1.43
CA GLU A 293 49.84 2.38 -1.66
C GLU A 293 48.70 2.76 -2.61
N GLY A 294 48.43 1.97 -3.66
CA GLY A 294 47.35 2.29 -4.58
C GLY A 294 45.95 2.17 -3.96
N GLY A 295 45.79 1.49 -2.82
CA GLY A 295 44.52 1.38 -2.11
C GLY A 295 44.22 2.51 -1.13
N VAL A 296 45.24 3.20 -0.61
CA VAL A 296 45.07 4.20 0.47
C VAL A 296 45.81 5.52 0.27
N ARG A 297 46.82 5.59 -0.60
CA ARG A 297 47.49 6.85 -0.95
C ARG A 297 46.67 7.53 -2.04
N VAL A 298 46.12 8.69 -1.72
CA VAL A 298 45.12 9.39 -2.53
C VAL A 298 45.60 10.81 -2.84
N PRO A 299 45.12 11.44 -3.93
CA PRO A 299 45.48 12.81 -4.22
C PRO A 299 44.85 13.73 -3.16
N CYS A 300 45.55 14.81 -2.80
CA CYS A 300 45.03 15.87 -1.95
C CYS A 300 45.63 17.22 -2.32
N ILE A 301 44.73 18.18 -2.58
CA ILE A 301 45.03 19.55 -2.95
C ILE A 301 44.39 20.47 -1.92
N VAL A 302 45.13 21.48 -1.45
CA VAL A 302 44.62 22.47 -0.50
C VAL A 302 44.90 23.86 -1.02
N TYR A 303 43.86 24.67 -1.13
CA TYR A 303 43.93 26.04 -1.65
C TYR A 303 43.24 27.01 -0.69
N GLY A 304 43.77 28.23 -0.62
CA GLY A 304 43.16 29.34 0.11
C GLY A 304 44.16 30.48 0.31
N LYS A 305 43.67 31.70 0.53
CA LYS A 305 44.53 32.90 0.62
C LYS A 305 45.59 32.83 1.73
N ASN A 306 45.28 32.17 2.84
CA ASN A 306 46.18 32.00 3.99
C ASN A 306 46.89 30.65 4.01
N ILE A 307 46.83 29.91 2.90
CA ILE A 307 47.54 28.64 2.70
C ILE A 307 48.85 28.93 1.96
N ALA A 308 49.90 28.15 2.24
CA ALA A 308 51.18 28.30 1.59
C ALA A 308 51.08 28.03 0.07
N GLU A 309 51.31 29.06 -0.74
CA GLU A 309 51.19 29.02 -2.19
C GLU A 309 52.33 28.22 -2.86
N GLY A 310 51.97 27.41 -3.85
CA GLY A 310 52.90 26.72 -4.75
C GLY A 310 53.82 25.68 -4.10
N LYS A 311 53.36 25.05 -3.01
CA LYS A 311 54.17 24.07 -2.27
C LYS A 311 53.79 22.63 -2.61
N VAL A 312 54.78 21.75 -2.60
CA VAL A 312 54.59 20.29 -2.58
C VAL A 312 54.88 19.80 -1.16
N TYR A 313 53.97 19.03 -0.58
CA TYR A 313 54.14 18.40 0.72
C TYR A 313 54.26 16.88 0.56
N ASP A 314 55.46 16.35 0.80
CA ASP A 314 55.85 14.96 0.55
C ASP A 314 55.98 14.10 1.81
N ASP A 315 55.89 14.73 2.99
CA ASP A 315 55.77 14.04 4.27
C ASP A 315 54.37 13.45 4.46
N VAL A 316 54.24 12.52 5.42
CA VAL A 316 52.97 11.85 5.73
C VAL A 316 51.93 12.87 6.19
N ALA A 317 50.74 12.81 5.59
CA ALA A 317 49.51 13.44 6.06
C ALA A 317 48.33 12.49 5.82
N THR A 318 47.25 12.64 6.57
CA THR A 318 46.14 11.68 6.54
C THR A 318 44.79 12.38 6.62
N MET A 319 43.74 11.72 6.13
CA MET A 319 42.36 12.21 6.18
C MET A 319 41.86 12.48 7.61
N MET A 320 42.40 11.80 8.62
CA MET A 320 42.06 12.02 10.03
C MET A 320 42.61 13.36 10.57
N ASP A 321 43.64 13.91 9.94
CA ASP A 321 44.29 15.14 10.38
C ASP A 321 43.38 16.37 10.23
N TRP A 322 42.35 16.29 9.37
CA TRP A 322 41.41 17.39 9.16
C TRP A 322 40.58 17.72 10.38
N PHE A 323 40.22 16.74 11.21
CA PHE A 323 39.43 16.96 12.42
C PHE A 323 40.12 17.92 13.42
N PRO A 324 41.34 17.63 13.93
CA PRO A 324 42.04 18.56 14.83
C PRO A 324 42.48 19.85 14.13
N THR A 325 42.69 19.83 12.81
CA THR A 325 43.04 21.03 12.05
C THR A 325 41.87 22.01 11.99
N PHE A 326 40.66 21.53 11.68
CA PHE A 326 39.46 22.37 11.65
C PHE A 326 39.06 22.86 13.03
N ALA A 327 39.31 22.06 14.07
CA ALA A 327 39.13 22.49 15.46
C ALA A 327 39.99 23.72 15.76
N ASP A 328 41.29 23.68 15.43
CA ASP A 328 42.23 24.77 15.65
C ASP A 328 41.87 26.02 14.85
N LEU A 329 41.58 25.86 13.54
CA LEU A 329 41.17 26.96 12.66
C LEU A 329 39.85 27.62 13.09
N ALA A 330 38.93 26.86 13.68
CA ALA A 330 37.67 27.39 14.21
C ALA A 330 37.79 27.94 15.64
N GLY A 331 38.95 27.77 16.30
CA GLY A 331 39.16 28.16 17.69
C GLY A 331 38.39 27.30 18.70
N VAL A 332 38.09 26.05 18.35
CA VAL A 332 37.33 25.10 19.19
C VAL A 332 38.28 24.08 19.80
N ARG A 333 38.11 23.86 21.12
CA ARG A 333 38.90 22.83 21.82
C ARG A 333 38.32 21.44 21.56
N VAL A 334 39.17 20.53 21.09
CA VAL A 334 38.84 19.10 21.02
C VAL A 334 38.62 18.54 22.43
N PRO A 335 37.52 17.80 22.69
CA PRO A 335 37.24 17.24 24.01
C PRO A 335 38.31 16.25 24.51
N ASP A 336 38.70 16.39 25.78
CA ASP A 336 39.79 15.62 26.40
C ASP A 336 39.49 14.10 26.51
N ASN A 337 38.23 13.69 26.37
CA ASN A 337 37.78 12.31 26.47
C ASN A 337 37.81 11.54 25.14
N SER A 338 38.19 12.18 24.03
CA SER A 338 38.21 11.56 22.70
C SER A 338 39.64 11.25 22.25
N VAL A 339 39.94 9.98 21.93
CA VAL A 339 41.24 9.61 21.36
C VAL A 339 41.26 9.98 19.88
N ILE A 340 41.87 11.11 19.54
CA ILE A 340 42.06 11.57 18.16
C ILE A 340 43.39 11.03 17.62
N ASP A 341 43.34 10.36 16.47
CA ASP A 341 44.52 9.78 15.82
C ASP A 341 45.15 10.75 14.80
N GLY A 342 44.37 11.72 14.32
CA GLY A 342 44.83 12.81 13.45
C GLY A 342 45.74 13.80 14.17
N CYS A 343 46.57 14.49 13.40
CA CYS A 343 47.44 15.58 13.84
C CYS A 343 46.98 16.91 13.27
N ASN A 344 47.13 18.01 14.01
CA ASN A 344 46.84 19.35 13.47
C ASN A 344 47.87 19.72 12.37
N LEU A 345 47.37 20.12 11.20
CA LEU A 345 48.14 20.54 10.03
C LEU A 345 48.26 22.06 9.89
N ALA A 346 47.80 22.88 10.83
CA ALA A 346 47.85 24.35 10.73
C ALA A 346 49.25 24.88 10.37
N ASP A 347 50.32 24.30 10.95
CA ASP A 347 51.72 24.65 10.63
C ASP A 347 52.17 24.18 9.24
N VAL A 348 51.58 23.11 8.72
CA VAL A 348 51.80 22.67 7.33
C VAL A 348 51.11 23.64 6.39
N LEU A 349 49.84 23.97 6.67
CA LEU A 349 49.01 24.86 5.86
C LEU A 349 49.60 26.26 5.77
N ASN A 350 50.12 26.82 6.87
CA ASN A 350 50.77 28.13 6.87
C ASN A 350 52.25 28.08 6.43
N GLY A 351 52.78 26.89 6.14
CA GLY A 351 54.12 26.66 5.64
C GLY A 351 55.25 26.85 6.66
N LYS A 352 54.95 26.87 7.97
CA LYS A 352 55.92 27.12 9.07
C LYS A 352 56.43 25.84 9.75
N GLY A 353 55.83 24.68 9.48
CA GLY A 353 56.22 23.43 10.12
C GLY A 353 55.87 22.19 9.33
N LYS A 354 55.96 21.05 10.02
CA LYS A 354 55.64 19.70 9.52
C LYS A 354 54.59 19.08 10.42
N ARG A 355 53.92 18.04 9.93
CA ARG A 355 53.06 17.19 10.76
C ARG A 355 53.87 16.62 11.93
N VAL A 356 53.29 16.66 13.13
CA VAL A 356 53.98 16.35 14.41
C VAL A 356 54.55 14.93 14.48
N ASN A 357 53.93 13.96 13.81
CA ASN A 357 54.50 12.62 13.61
C ASN A 357 54.38 12.20 12.14
N SER A 358 55.25 11.30 11.71
CA SER A 358 55.28 10.76 10.34
C SER A 358 54.83 9.29 10.30
N GLU A 359 53.93 8.91 11.20
CA GLU A 359 53.49 7.54 11.40
C GLU A 359 52.09 7.33 10.84
N TYR A 360 51.87 6.16 10.24
CA TYR A 360 50.58 5.77 9.68
C TYR A 360 50.40 4.24 9.74
N ALA A 361 49.23 3.78 10.17
CA ALA A 361 48.92 2.36 10.31
C ALA A 361 47.86 1.96 9.29
N TYR A 362 48.09 0.81 8.65
CA TYR A 362 47.21 0.27 7.63
C TYR A 362 46.44 -0.90 8.24
N PHE A 363 45.17 -1.01 7.87
CA PHE A 363 44.32 -2.08 8.34
C PHE A 363 43.70 -2.87 7.19
N ALA A 364 43.65 -4.19 7.34
CA ALA A 364 42.79 -5.02 6.50
C ALA A 364 41.37 -4.99 7.07
N LYS A 365 40.38 -4.55 6.27
CA LYS A 365 38.96 -4.45 6.67
C LYS A 365 38.77 -3.75 8.03
N ASN A 366 39.67 -2.84 8.41
CA ASN A 366 39.73 -2.17 9.71
C ASN A 366 39.62 -3.11 10.94
N ASN A 367 40.02 -4.38 10.80
CA ASN A 367 39.89 -5.39 11.85
C ASN A 367 41.22 -5.83 12.45
N LYS A 368 42.33 -5.58 11.76
CA LYS A 368 43.70 -5.85 12.21
C LYS A 368 44.66 -4.92 11.50
N VAL A 369 45.73 -4.52 12.18
CA VAL A 369 46.85 -3.79 11.56
C VAL A 369 47.60 -4.76 10.66
N THR A 370 47.81 -4.40 9.39
CA THR A 370 48.47 -5.25 8.38
C THR A 370 49.72 -4.65 7.79
N ALA A 371 49.87 -3.32 7.89
CA ALA A 371 51.11 -2.64 7.58
C ALA A 371 51.27 -1.41 8.47
N TYR A 372 52.50 -0.90 8.54
CA TYR A 372 52.84 0.29 9.31
C TYR A 372 53.90 1.10 8.57
N ARG A 373 53.69 2.41 8.48
CA ARG A 373 54.59 3.39 7.87
C ARG A 373 55.15 4.30 8.95
N SER A 374 56.47 4.53 8.90
CA SER A 374 57.18 5.51 9.71
C SER A 374 58.18 6.24 8.83
N GLY A 375 57.85 7.48 8.45
CA GLY A 375 58.66 8.26 7.51
C GLY A 375 58.70 7.61 6.13
N ARG A 376 59.89 7.30 5.61
CA ARG A 376 60.07 6.67 4.29
C ARG A 376 59.78 5.16 4.28
N TRP A 377 59.79 4.51 5.44
CA TRP A 377 59.73 3.06 5.53
C TRP A 377 58.29 2.58 5.75
N LYS A 378 57.90 1.56 4.99
CA LYS A 378 56.66 0.79 5.19
C LYS A 378 57.00 -0.67 5.41
N ILE A 379 56.47 -1.26 6.49
CA ILE A 379 56.53 -2.70 6.71
C ILE A 379 55.14 -3.29 6.53
N LEU A 380 55.04 -4.35 5.72
CA LEU A 380 53.79 -5.08 5.50
C LEU A 380 53.91 -6.50 6.05
N LEU A 381 52.94 -6.93 6.86
CA LEU A 381 52.88 -8.25 7.49
C LEU A 381 52.32 -9.33 6.55
N PRO A 382 52.62 -10.63 6.72
CA PRO A 382 52.13 -11.66 5.80
C PRO A 382 50.61 -11.62 5.59
N ASP A 383 50.18 -11.75 4.34
CA ASP A 383 48.76 -11.81 3.97
C ASP A 383 48.53 -12.92 2.94
N ASN A 384 47.40 -13.61 3.07
CA ASN A 384 47.06 -14.77 2.23
C ASN A 384 46.58 -14.37 0.83
N GLY A 385 46.40 -13.08 0.54
CA GLY A 385 45.79 -12.63 -0.70
C GLY A 385 44.36 -13.16 -0.85
N TYR A 386 43.79 -13.02 -2.04
CA TYR A 386 42.46 -13.53 -2.36
C TYR A 386 42.30 -13.77 -3.87
N ARG A 387 41.47 -14.76 -4.24
CA ARG A 387 41.31 -15.24 -5.63
C ARG A 387 40.53 -14.32 -6.58
N GLY A 388 40.21 -13.11 -6.14
CA GLY A 388 39.36 -12.18 -6.86
C GLY A 388 37.88 -12.60 -6.88
N ASN A 389 37.00 -11.65 -7.15
CA ASN A 389 35.58 -11.86 -7.42
C ASN A 389 35.05 -10.71 -8.28
N PHE A 390 33.76 -10.72 -8.61
CA PHE A 390 33.17 -9.71 -9.47
C PHE A 390 33.25 -8.26 -8.94
N TRP A 391 33.65 -8.06 -7.68
CA TRP A 391 33.87 -6.73 -7.10
C TRP A 391 35.34 -6.44 -6.76
N LYS A 392 36.29 -7.38 -6.91
CA LYS A 392 37.68 -7.19 -6.48
C LYS A 392 38.66 -8.03 -7.31
N GLU A 393 39.72 -7.37 -7.81
CA GLU A 393 40.81 -8.02 -8.53
C GLU A 393 41.57 -8.98 -7.61
N PRO A 394 42.04 -10.14 -8.11
CA PRO A 394 42.80 -11.09 -7.32
C PRO A 394 44.14 -10.49 -6.85
N VAL A 395 44.38 -10.55 -5.55
CA VAL A 395 45.65 -10.14 -4.95
C VAL A 395 46.44 -11.38 -4.55
N ALA A 396 47.69 -11.46 -5.00
CA ALA A 396 48.56 -12.59 -4.67
C ALA A 396 48.90 -12.63 -3.17
N PRO A 397 49.05 -13.82 -2.57
CA PRO A 397 49.61 -13.96 -1.23
C PRO A 397 50.99 -13.31 -1.15
N ARG A 398 51.31 -12.73 0.01
CA ARG A 398 52.60 -12.06 0.26
C ARG A 398 53.19 -12.46 1.62
N ASP A 399 54.51 -12.58 1.66
CA ASP A 399 55.28 -12.67 2.90
C ASP A 399 55.49 -11.28 3.54
N THR A 400 56.24 -11.20 4.64
CA THR A 400 56.67 -9.93 5.21
C THR A 400 57.49 -9.13 4.19
N MET A 401 57.11 -7.87 3.99
CA MET A 401 57.78 -6.94 3.09
C MET A 401 58.26 -5.72 3.85
N LEU A 402 59.47 -5.26 3.58
CA LEU A 402 59.94 -3.94 3.99
C LEU A 402 60.19 -3.14 2.71
N ILE A 403 59.55 -1.97 2.61
CA ILE A 403 59.58 -1.11 1.43
C ILE A 403 60.09 0.27 1.82
N ASP A 404 60.93 0.83 0.95
CA ASP A 404 61.35 2.23 0.99
C ASP A 404 60.50 3.04 0.01
N LEU A 405 59.40 3.62 0.50
CA LEU A 405 58.40 4.29 -0.33
C LEU A 405 58.92 5.54 -1.05
N VAL A 406 60.09 6.05 -0.69
CA VAL A 406 60.73 7.18 -1.39
C VAL A 406 61.40 6.72 -2.68
N SER A 407 61.98 5.52 -2.70
CA SER A 407 62.65 4.97 -3.89
C SER A 407 61.81 3.92 -4.64
N ASP A 408 60.79 3.35 -3.98
CA ASP A 408 60.01 2.20 -4.45
C ASP A 408 58.51 2.43 -4.14
N SER A 409 57.89 3.40 -4.82
CA SER A 409 56.48 3.73 -4.62
C SER A 409 55.52 2.69 -5.20
N ASP A 410 55.99 1.82 -6.11
CA ASP A 410 55.24 0.70 -6.68
C ASP A 410 55.36 -0.59 -5.85
N GLU A 411 56.03 -0.52 -4.70
CA GLU A 411 56.19 -1.61 -3.72
C GLU A 411 56.66 -2.93 -4.36
N SER A 412 57.65 -2.83 -5.25
CA SER A 412 58.19 -3.95 -6.03
C SER A 412 59.47 -4.55 -5.43
N ASP A 413 60.32 -3.79 -4.73
CA ASP A 413 61.57 -4.29 -4.12
C ASP A 413 61.43 -4.57 -2.62
N ASN A 414 61.25 -5.85 -2.27
CA ASN A 414 61.21 -6.26 -0.86
C ASN A 414 62.61 -6.26 -0.20
N LEU A 415 62.86 -5.29 0.66
CA LEU A 415 64.10 -5.11 1.42
C LEU A 415 64.17 -5.89 2.74
N TRP A 416 63.14 -6.67 3.10
CA TRP A 416 63.01 -7.38 4.39
C TRP A 416 64.27 -8.19 4.79
N LYS A 417 64.89 -8.88 3.82
CA LYS A 417 66.10 -9.69 4.06
C LYS A 417 67.40 -8.88 3.99
N LYS A 418 67.40 -7.74 3.30
CA LYS A 418 68.56 -6.87 3.04
C LYS A 418 68.78 -5.90 4.20
N GLU A 419 67.71 -5.27 4.71
CA GLU A 419 67.74 -4.20 5.71
C GLU A 419 67.21 -4.66 7.08
N LYS A 420 67.89 -5.65 7.68
CA LYS A 420 67.41 -6.31 8.92
C LYS A 420 67.28 -5.39 10.14
N VAL A 421 68.11 -4.34 10.23
CA VAL A 421 68.07 -3.38 11.35
C VAL A 421 66.80 -2.53 11.26
N VAL A 422 66.54 -1.98 10.08
CA VAL A 422 65.33 -1.20 9.79
C VAL A 422 64.08 -2.07 9.92
N ALA A 423 64.11 -3.30 9.40
CA ALA A 423 63.01 -4.26 9.52
C ALA A 423 62.63 -4.52 10.99
N LYS A 424 63.63 -4.69 11.87
CA LYS A 424 63.42 -4.88 13.30
C LYS A 424 62.82 -3.64 13.95
N GLU A 425 63.36 -2.45 13.67
CA GLU A 425 62.83 -1.18 14.20
C GLU A 425 61.37 -0.97 13.78
N MET A 426 61.05 -1.23 12.50
CA MET A 426 59.69 -1.09 11.97
C MET A 426 58.71 -2.07 12.61
N LEU A 427 59.13 -3.31 12.89
CA LEU A 427 58.32 -4.27 13.65
C LEU A 427 58.09 -3.82 15.10
N GLU A 428 59.13 -3.32 15.77
CA GLU A 428 59.00 -2.82 17.15
C GLU A 428 58.03 -1.63 17.22
N LYS A 429 58.05 -0.72 16.23
CA LYS A 429 57.08 0.37 16.13
C LYS A 429 55.67 -0.13 15.83
N LEU A 430 55.52 -1.10 14.93
CA LEU A 430 54.22 -1.73 14.63
C LEU A 430 53.65 -2.39 15.89
N ASP A 431 54.44 -3.19 16.60
CA ASP A 431 54.04 -3.86 17.84
C ASP A 431 53.67 -2.83 18.92
N SER A 432 54.46 -1.76 19.06
CA SER A 432 54.16 -0.66 19.97
C SER A 432 52.81 0.00 19.62
N PHE A 433 52.58 0.32 18.34
CA PHE A 433 51.31 0.88 17.89
C PHE A 433 50.14 -0.07 18.16
N ALA A 434 50.26 -1.35 17.79
CA ALA A 434 49.22 -2.34 17.97
C ALA A 434 48.87 -2.55 19.46
N ASN A 435 49.87 -2.55 20.35
CA ASN A 435 49.66 -2.64 21.80
C ASN A 435 48.98 -1.39 22.37
N CYS A 436 49.32 -0.19 21.87
CA CYS A 436 48.71 1.07 22.30
C CYS A 436 47.33 1.33 21.67
N PHE A 437 47.02 0.73 20.52
CA PHE A 437 45.75 0.94 19.83
C PHE A 437 44.55 0.49 20.66
N GLY A 438 44.74 -0.54 21.49
CA GLY A 438 43.69 -1.11 22.33
C GLY A 438 42.81 -2.10 21.57
N LYS A 439 41.77 -2.61 22.25
CA LYS A 439 40.88 -3.61 21.69
C LYS A 439 39.97 -3.00 20.62
N ILE A 440 40.00 -3.57 19.42
CA ILE A 440 39.07 -3.20 18.34
C ILE A 440 37.64 -3.63 18.73
N PRO A 441 36.65 -2.72 18.74
CA PRO A 441 35.25 -3.03 19.02
C PRO A 441 34.63 -3.95 17.97
N ALA A 442 33.43 -4.46 18.30
CA ALA A 442 32.69 -5.35 17.41
C ALA A 442 32.37 -4.66 16.06
N PRO A 443 32.27 -5.43 14.95
CA PRO A 443 31.93 -4.86 13.65
C PRO A 443 30.55 -4.21 13.68
N MET A 444 30.51 -2.90 13.39
CA MET A 444 29.29 -2.12 13.22
C MET A 444 28.65 -2.40 11.87
N VAL A 445 29.44 -2.61 10.84
CA VAL A 445 28.95 -2.91 9.49
C VAL A 445 28.44 -4.34 9.45
N GLN A 446 27.14 -4.51 9.23
CA GLN A 446 26.48 -5.80 9.26
C GLN A 446 25.38 -5.88 8.20
N SER A 447 25.39 -6.97 7.42
CA SER A 447 24.43 -7.27 6.35
C SER A 447 23.95 -8.73 6.43
N GLY A 448 22.83 -9.04 5.78
CA GLY A 448 22.26 -10.40 5.70
C GLY A 448 21.98 -11.08 7.05
N ASN A 449 22.30 -12.36 7.21
CA ASN A 449 21.97 -13.13 8.44
C ASN A 449 22.58 -12.57 9.74
N ASN A 450 23.66 -11.78 9.65
CA ASN A 450 24.23 -11.11 10.83
C ASN A 450 23.36 -9.94 11.30
N GLN A 451 22.61 -9.32 10.39
CA GLN A 451 21.59 -8.33 10.72
C GLN A 451 20.49 -8.95 11.57
N MET A 452 19.98 -10.13 11.20
CA MET A 452 19.01 -10.82 12.06
C MET A 452 19.57 -11.16 13.44
N LYS A 453 20.85 -11.57 13.53
CA LYS A 453 21.48 -11.91 14.82
C LYS A 453 21.65 -10.72 15.76
N LYS A 454 22.16 -9.58 15.28
CA LYS A 454 22.30 -8.40 16.15
C LYS A 454 21.02 -7.56 16.21
N LEU A 455 20.12 -7.56 15.23
CA LEU A 455 18.74 -7.08 15.46
C LEU A 455 18.10 -7.89 16.58
N ASN A 456 18.27 -9.21 16.65
CA ASN A 456 17.71 -10.00 17.75
C ASN A 456 18.38 -9.70 19.10
N ALA A 457 19.66 -9.36 19.11
CA ALA A 457 20.40 -8.97 20.33
C ALA A 457 20.06 -7.53 20.78
N ASP A 458 20.13 -6.57 19.87
CA ASP A 458 19.78 -5.16 20.09
C ASP A 458 18.28 -5.04 20.39
N ARG A 459 17.41 -5.85 19.78
CA ARG A 459 15.99 -5.90 20.13
C ARG A 459 15.79 -6.46 21.53
N LYS A 460 16.57 -7.44 21.98
CA LYS A 460 16.56 -7.85 23.39
C LYS A 460 17.00 -6.71 24.31
N ASP A 461 18.11 -6.04 24.03
CA ASP A 461 18.63 -4.95 24.85
C ASP A 461 17.75 -3.69 24.83
N ILE A 462 17.15 -3.36 23.68
CA ILE A 462 16.20 -2.25 23.49
C ILE A 462 14.86 -2.60 24.13
N ILE A 463 14.39 -3.85 24.06
CA ILE A 463 13.20 -4.27 24.82
C ILE A 463 13.49 -4.18 26.32
N GLU A 464 14.70 -4.52 26.76
CA GLU A 464 15.09 -4.44 28.17
C GLU A 464 15.30 -3.00 28.65
N GLN A 465 15.84 -2.11 27.80
CA GLN A 465 15.94 -0.67 28.06
C GLN A 465 14.58 0.04 27.97
N ALA A 466 13.75 -0.26 26.97
CA ALA A 466 12.41 0.29 26.81
C ALA A 466 11.48 -0.13 27.96
N LYS A 467 11.62 -1.38 28.46
CA LYS A 467 11.00 -1.83 29.71
C LYS A 467 11.48 -1.05 30.94
N LYS A 468 12.75 -0.61 30.95
CA LYS A 468 13.32 0.23 32.03
C LYS A 468 13.00 1.74 31.91
N THR A 469 12.74 2.26 30.70
CA THR A 469 12.54 3.70 30.45
C THR A 469 11.14 4.08 29.98
N GLY A 470 10.22 3.12 29.85
CA GLY A 470 8.80 3.35 29.57
C GLY A 470 8.49 3.89 28.17
N TYR A 471 9.32 3.61 27.16
CA TYR A 471 9.16 4.20 25.81
C TYR A 471 8.42 3.25 24.86
N ARG A 472 7.31 3.73 24.26
CA ARG A 472 6.52 3.05 23.20
C ARG A 472 6.87 3.61 21.82
N THR A 473 7.13 2.75 20.85
CA THR A 473 7.57 3.09 19.47
C THR A 473 6.40 3.66 18.64
N ALA A 474 6.63 4.76 17.93
CA ALA A 474 5.65 5.36 17.03
C ALA A 474 5.37 4.46 15.81
N GLN A 475 4.13 4.02 15.65
CA GLN A 475 3.53 3.73 14.35
C GLN A 475 2.68 4.95 13.97
N ARG A 476 2.54 5.11 12.65
CA ARG A 476 2.09 6.28 11.89
C ARG A 476 0.77 6.90 12.41
N ASN A 477 0.70 8.23 12.33
CA ASN A 477 -0.14 9.14 13.10
C ASN A 477 -1.68 9.05 12.93
N TYR A 478 -2.23 8.32 11.95
CA TYR A 478 -3.67 8.42 11.66
C TYR A 478 -4.59 7.69 12.67
N ILE A 479 -4.19 6.53 13.21
CA ILE A 479 -4.98 5.86 14.28
C ILE A 479 -4.97 6.70 15.56
N LYS A 480 -3.87 7.44 15.81
CA LYS A 480 -3.74 8.34 16.98
C LYS A 480 -4.65 9.57 16.90
N GLU A 481 -5.11 9.93 15.70
CA GLU A 481 -6.08 11.00 15.49
C GLU A 481 -7.50 10.57 15.88
N ASN A 482 -7.76 9.27 16.08
CA ASN A 482 -9.06 8.79 16.55
C ASN A 482 -9.32 9.27 17.99
N ALA A 483 -10.51 9.84 18.23
CA ALA A 483 -10.91 10.40 19.52
C ALA A 483 -10.85 9.40 20.69
N PHE A 484 -10.94 8.10 20.42
CA PHE A 484 -10.91 7.02 21.41
C PHE A 484 -9.53 6.38 21.60
N TYR A 485 -8.51 6.76 20.81
CA TYR A 485 -7.18 6.15 20.86
C TYR A 485 -6.60 6.12 22.28
N HIS A 486 -6.60 7.26 22.97
CA HIS A 486 -6.04 7.35 24.33
C HIS A 486 -6.83 6.52 25.36
N LYS A 487 -8.15 6.37 25.18
CA LYS A 487 -8.96 5.48 26.03
C LYS A 487 -8.61 4.02 25.76
N ALA A 488 -8.54 3.61 24.50
CA ALA A 488 -8.15 2.26 24.09
C ALA A 488 -6.73 1.90 24.57
N ASP A 489 -5.76 2.80 24.39
CA ASP A 489 -4.37 2.64 24.84
C ASP A 489 -4.25 2.49 26.36
N SER A 490 -5.13 3.16 27.12
CA SER A 490 -5.19 3.01 28.58
C SER A 490 -5.67 1.62 29.02
N VAL A 491 -6.65 1.04 28.31
CA VAL A 491 -7.14 -0.32 28.56
C VAL A 491 -6.08 -1.33 28.13
N LEU A 492 -5.48 -1.15 26.94
CA LEU A 492 -4.40 -2.00 26.43
C LEU A 492 -3.24 -2.09 27.43
N GLY A 493 -2.87 -0.98 28.08
CA GLY A 493 -1.82 -0.94 29.11
C GLY A 493 -2.12 -1.76 30.37
N LEU A 494 -3.37 -2.17 30.60
CA LEU A 494 -3.77 -3.01 31.73
C LEU A 494 -3.79 -4.50 31.41
N MET A 495 -3.77 -4.88 30.13
CA MET A 495 -4.01 -6.25 29.66
C MET A 495 -2.76 -7.13 29.76
N THR A 496 -2.96 -8.40 30.11
CA THR A 496 -1.94 -9.45 29.92
C THR A 496 -1.86 -9.84 28.45
N LEU A 497 -0.78 -10.51 28.03
CA LEU A 497 -0.66 -11.03 26.66
C LEU A 497 -1.82 -11.95 26.28
N GLN A 498 -2.25 -12.85 27.18
CA GLN A 498 -3.41 -13.72 26.95
C GLN A 498 -4.71 -12.94 26.77
N GLU A 499 -4.93 -11.86 27.54
CA GLU A 499 -6.13 -11.02 27.37
C GLU A 499 -6.07 -10.25 26.05
N LYS A 500 -4.88 -9.82 25.60
CA LYS A 500 -4.67 -9.18 24.29
C LYS A 500 -5.00 -10.15 23.17
N ILE A 501 -4.40 -11.35 23.18
CA ILE A 501 -4.71 -12.42 22.21
C ILE A 501 -6.20 -12.77 22.27
N GLY A 502 -6.79 -12.81 23.46
CA GLY A 502 -8.22 -13.04 23.65
C GLY A 502 -9.09 -12.04 22.88
N GLN A 503 -8.69 -10.77 22.76
CA GLN A 503 -9.43 -9.80 21.94
C GLN A 503 -9.40 -10.11 20.44
N MET A 504 -8.37 -10.80 19.97
CA MET A 504 -8.16 -11.18 18.56
C MET A 504 -8.86 -12.51 18.21
N VAL A 505 -9.67 -13.07 19.10
CA VAL A 505 -10.35 -14.35 18.91
C VAL A 505 -11.84 -14.14 18.78
N GLN A 506 -12.42 -14.75 17.74
CA GLN A 506 -13.85 -14.81 17.54
C GLN A 506 -14.35 -16.26 17.39
N PHE A 507 -15.38 -16.60 18.16
CA PHE A 507 -16.05 -17.90 18.08
C PHE A 507 -17.54 -17.79 17.77
N SER A 508 -18.08 -18.76 17.04
CA SER A 508 -19.49 -18.96 16.75
C SER A 508 -20.18 -19.65 17.92
N SER A 509 -21.46 -19.31 18.13
CA SER A 509 -22.37 -20.13 18.93
C SER A 509 -22.51 -21.53 18.33
N PRO A 510 -22.69 -22.60 19.16
CA PRO A 510 -23.08 -23.92 18.66
C PRO A 510 -24.55 -23.98 18.19
N LEU A 511 -25.33 -22.91 18.39
CA LEU A 511 -26.78 -22.92 18.09
C LEU A 511 -27.10 -22.70 16.61
N ASN A 512 -26.28 -21.94 15.87
CA ASN A 512 -26.44 -21.65 14.44
C ASN A 512 -25.04 -21.53 13.81
N VAL A 513 -24.60 -22.53 13.03
CA VAL A 513 -23.23 -22.60 12.49
C VAL A 513 -23.27 -22.43 10.98
N THR A 514 -22.46 -21.52 10.42
CA THR A 514 -22.39 -21.25 8.97
C THR A 514 -21.24 -21.99 8.27
N GLY A 515 -20.27 -22.52 9.03
CA GLY A 515 -19.19 -23.42 8.56
C GLY A 515 -18.97 -24.64 9.48
N PRO A 516 -17.88 -25.42 9.33
CA PRO A 516 -17.57 -26.52 10.25
C PRO A 516 -17.12 -25.99 11.63
N GLU A 517 -17.58 -26.64 12.71
CA GLU A 517 -17.16 -26.32 14.09
C GLU A 517 -15.77 -26.94 14.36
N MET A 518 -14.79 -26.08 14.69
CA MET A 518 -13.39 -26.49 14.83
C MET A 518 -12.93 -26.64 16.29
N ILE A 519 -13.71 -26.19 17.27
CA ILE A 519 -13.33 -26.14 18.70
C ILE A 519 -14.48 -26.60 19.60
N SER A 520 -14.22 -27.57 20.49
CA SER A 520 -15.22 -28.27 21.32
C SER A 520 -15.30 -27.81 22.80
N SER A 521 -14.56 -26.78 23.20
CA SER A 521 -14.48 -26.30 24.59
C SER A 521 -15.69 -25.46 25.05
N ASP A 522 -15.90 -25.32 26.37
CA ASP A 522 -16.92 -24.44 26.95
C ASP A 522 -16.64 -22.95 26.66
N LYS A 523 -17.28 -22.43 25.60
CA LYS A 523 -17.12 -21.06 25.10
C LYS A 523 -17.45 -20.00 26.15
N LEU A 524 -18.43 -20.21 27.04
CA LEU A 524 -18.79 -19.26 28.10
C LEU A 524 -17.71 -19.16 29.19
N GLN A 525 -17.04 -20.27 29.46
CA GLN A 525 -15.90 -20.29 30.37
C GLN A 525 -14.72 -19.48 29.81
N LEU A 526 -14.38 -19.67 28.52
CA LEU A 526 -13.32 -18.91 27.86
C LEU A 526 -13.61 -17.40 27.86
N ILE A 527 -14.86 -17.02 27.57
CA ILE A 527 -15.31 -15.62 27.66
C ILE A 527 -15.13 -15.08 29.09
N SER A 528 -15.55 -15.84 30.11
CA SER A 528 -15.41 -15.43 31.52
C SER A 528 -13.95 -15.29 31.97
N GLN A 529 -13.01 -15.89 31.24
CA GLN A 529 -11.56 -15.77 31.46
C GLN A 529 -10.92 -14.64 30.65
N GLY A 530 -11.67 -13.92 29.80
CA GLY A 530 -11.14 -12.85 28.95
C GLY A 530 -10.39 -13.36 27.70
N LYS A 531 -10.64 -14.61 27.28
CA LYS A 531 -9.95 -15.25 26.13
C LYS A 531 -10.69 -15.12 24.79
N VAL A 532 -11.76 -14.31 24.75
CA VAL A 532 -12.61 -14.13 23.55
C VAL A 532 -12.99 -12.66 23.44
N GLY A 533 -12.84 -12.08 22.26
CA GLY A 533 -13.03 -10.66 21.99
C GLY A 533 -14.35 -10.37 21.30
N SER A 534 -14.82 -11.34 20.51
CA SER A 534 -16.08 -11.28 19.79
C SER A 534 -16.72 -12.67 19.72
N VAL A 535 -18.04 -12.71 19.53
CA VAL A 535 -18.76 -13.92 19.15
C VAL A 535 -19.62 -13.64 17.92
N LEU A 536 -19.84 -14.67 17.11
CA LEU A 536 -20.78 -14.64 16.00
C LEU A 536 -21.93 -15.65 16.18
N ASN A 537 -23.02 -15.44 15.44
CA ASN A 537 -24.22 -16.29 15.48
C ASN A 537 -24.89 -16.38 16.87
N VAL A 538 -24.78 -15.31 17.66
CA VAL A 538 -25.51 -15.10 18.92
C VAL A 538 -26.37 -13.86 18.75
N TYR A 539 -27.70 -14.03 18.76
CA TYR A 539 -28.67 -12.94 18.65
C TYR A 539 -29.89 -13.18 19.56
N GLY A 540 -30.71 -12.16 19.69
CA GLY A 540 -31.83 -12.09 20.62
C GLY A 540 -31.35 -11.58 21.96
N VAL A 541 -32.11 -10.67 22.57
CA VAL A 541 -31.67 -9.93 23.77
C VAL A 541 -31.29 -10.88 24.91
N GLU A 542 -32.04 -11.96 25.12
CA GLU A 542 -31.77 -12.97 26.15
C GLU A 542 -30.38 -13.62 25.96
N ASN A 543 -30.09 -14.11 24.75
CA ASN A 543 -28.84 -14.80 24.46
C ASN A 543 -27.65 -13.84 24.48
N VAL A 544 -27.78 -12.68 23.83
CA VAL A 544 -26.71 -11.67 23.81
C VAL A 544 -26.37 -11.22 25.23
N ARG A 545 -27.40 -10.95 26.06
CA ARG A 545 -27.19 -10.59 27.47
C ARG A 545 -26.44 -11.68 28.23
N LYS A 546 -26.80 -12.96 28.07
CA LYS A 546 -26.13 -14.08 28.74
C LYS A 546 -24.62 -14.13 28.42
N TYR A 547 -24.24 -13.97 27.16
CA TYR A 547 -22.84 -13.98 26.74
C TYR A 547 -22.09 -12.73 27.23
N GLN A 548 -22.74 -11.58 27.19
CA GLN A 548 -22.14 -10.34 27.67
C GLN A 548 -21.95 -10.36 29.21
N GLU A 549 -22.88 -10.93 29.97
CA GLU A 549 -22.72 -11.16 31.41
C GLU A 549 -21.54 -12.08 31.74
N ALA A 550 -21.25 -13.07 30.89
CA ALA A 550 -20.05 -13.89 31.03
C ALA A 550 -18.78 -13.04 30.84
N ALA A 551 -18.75 -12.15 29.85
CA ALA A 551 -17.60 -11.26 29.61
C ALA A 551 -17.36 -10.32 30.81
N MET A 552 -18.43 -9.88 31.48
CA MET A 552 -18.36 -9.05 32.70
C MET A 552 -17.81 -9.78 33.93
N LYS A 553 -17.61 -11.10 33.88
CA LYS A 553 -16.93 -11.87 34.94
C LYS A 553 -15.41 -11.91 34.78
N SER A 554 -14.89 -11.53 33.61
CA SER A 554 -13.45 -11.48 33.35
C SER A 554 -12.76 -10.40 34.19
N ARG A 555 -11.43 -10.49 34.33
CA ARG A 555 -10.62 -9.61 35.18
C ARG A 555 -10.79 -8.12 34.83
N LEU A 556 -10.75 -7.80 33.54
CA LEU A 556 -10.88 -6.42 33.03
C LEU A 556 -12.30 -6.07 32.56
N ARG A 557 -13.23 -7.03 32.50
CA ARG A 557 -14.62 -6.82 32.10
C ARG A 557 -14.75 -6.12 30.74
N ILE A 558 -13.90 -6.47 29.79
CA ILE A 558 -13.95 -5.93 28.42
C ILE A 558 -15.17 -6.55 27.72
N PRO A 559 -16.11 -5.75 27.16
CA PRO A 559 -17.32 -6.26 26.50
C PRO A 559 -17.01 -6.99 25.20
N LEU A 560 -17.88 -7.92 24.80
CA LEU A 560 -17.85 -8.59 23.49
C LEU A 560 -18.49 -7.74 22.39
N ILE A 561 -18.01 -7.94 21.16
CA ILE A 561 -18.71 -7.57 19.92
C ILE A 561 -19.52 -8.78 19.44
N PHE A 562 -20.75 -8.56 18.97
CA PHE A 562 -21.66 -9.59 18.49
C PHE A 562 -21.89 -9.44 16.97
N GLY A 563 -21.34 -10.38 16.21
CA GLY A 563 -21.38 -10.43 14.75
C GLY A 563 -22.46 -11.36 14.18
N LEU A 564 -23.02 -11.01 13.02
CA LEU A 564 -23.90 -11.88 12.24
C LEU A 564 -23.88 -11.52 10.73
N ASP A 565 -24.09 -12.50 9.87
CA ASP A 565 -24.44 -12.30 8.46
C ASP A 565 -25.85 -11.69 8.32
N VAL A 566 -25.95 -10.36 8.39
CA VAL A 566 -27.18 -9.58 8.13
C VAL A 566 -27.10 -9.04 6.70
N VAL A 567 -27.17 -9.95 5.72
CA VAL A 567 -26.82 -9.66 4.32
C VAL A 567 -27.93 -8.94 3.57
N HIS A 568 -29.22 -9.19 3.86
CA HIS A 568 -30.33 -8.47 3.22
C HIS A 568 -31.60 -8.57 4.07
N GLY A 569 -31.51 -7.98 5.26
CA GLY A 569 -32.53 -8.10 6.30
C GLY A 569 -32.09 -9.01 7.43
N PHE A 570 -32.84 -8.94 8.54
CA PHE A 570 -32.63 -9.77 9.72
C PHE A 570 -33.81 -10.72 9.90
N ARG A 571 -34.85 -10.32 10.64
CA ARG A 571 -36.08 -11.12 10.79
C ARG A 571 -37.01 -10.88 9.61
N THR A 572 -37.12 -9.62 9.17
CA THR A 572 -37.79 -9.26 7.93
C THR A 572 -36.79 -9.40 6.78
N ALA A 573 -36.98 -10.38 5.89
CA ALA A 573 -36.15 -10.54 4.71
C ALA A 573 -36.44 -9.44 3.68
N PHE A 574 -35.39 -8.84 3.13
CA PHE A 574 -35.42 -7.95 1.97
C PHE A 574 -35.03 -8.75 0.72
N PRO A 575 -35.20 -8.17 -0.50
CA PRO A 575 -34.66 -8.78 -1.70
C PRO A 575 -33.17 -9.09 -1.56
N ILE A 576 -32.70 -10.16 -2.20
CA ILE A 576 -31.25 -10.45 -2.22
C ILE A 576 -30.46 -9.26 -2.76
N PRO A 577 -29.19 -9.05 -2.37
CA PRO A 577 -28.42 -7.85 -2.77
C PRO A 577 -28.37 -7.61 -4.28
N LEU A 578 -28.27 -8.66 -5.11
CA LEU A 578 -28.31 -8.52 -6.56
C LEU A 578 -29.68 -8.02 -7.08
N ALA A 579 -30.76 -8.38 -6.39
CA ALA A 579 -32.10 -7.88 -6.67
C ALA A 579 -32.23 -6.40 -6.26
N GLU A 580 -31.75 -6.04 -5.06
CA GLU A 580 -31.73 -4.64 -4.61
C GLU A 580 -30.91 -3.77 -5.57
N ALA A 581 -29.77 -4.27 -6.02
CA ALA A 581 -28.91 -3.62 -7.01
C ALA A 581 -29.61 -3.41 -8.35
N SER A 582 -30.61 -4.23 -8.70
CA SER A 582 -31.40 -4.02 -9.91
C SER A 582 -32.24 -2.74 -9.87
N SER A 583 -32.45 -2.13 -8.70
CA SER A 583 -33.28 -0.94 -8.56
C SER A 583 -32.66 0.37 -9.06
N PHE A 584 -31.32 0.43 -9.14
CA PHE A 584 -30.53 1.65 -9.33
C PHE A 584 -31.01 2.81 -8.44
N ASP A 585 -31.46 2.48 -7.23
CA ASP A 585 -31.97 3.42 -6.23
C ASP A 585 -31.12 3.30 -4.97
N LEU A 586 -30.02 4.05 -4.94
CA LEU A 586 -29.05 4.03 -3.84
C LEU A 586 -29.68 4.40 -2.49
N GLU A 587 -30.71 5.25 -2.50
CA GLU A 587 -31.42 5.63 -1.27
C GLU A 587 -32.30 4.48 -0.77
N ALA A 588 -32.99 3.75 -1.64
CA ALA A 588 -33.74 2.56 -1.25
C ALA A 588 -32.80 1.47 -0.68
N ILE A 589 -31.64 1.26 -1.30
CA ILE A 589 -30.60 0.34 -0.80
C ILE A 589 -30.05 0.79 0.56
N ARG A 590 -29.79 2.09 0.74
CA ARG A 590 -29.37 2.65 2.03
C ARG A 590 -30.44 2.43 3.10
N GLN A 591 -31.72 2.61 2.75
CA GLN A 591 -32.86 2.41 3.66
C GLN A 591 -33.08 0.94 4.02
N SER A 592 -32.88 0.00 3.08
CA SER A 592 -32.97 -1.44 3.37
C SER A 592 -31.88 -1.87 4.35
N ALA A 593 -30.64 -1.42 4.13
CA ALA A 593 -29.53 -1.65 5.06
C ALA A 593 -29.79 -1.03 6.45
N ALA A 594 -30.33 0.19 6.51
CA ALA A 594 -30.70 0.84 7.78
C ALA A 594 -31.84 0.13 8.52
N ALA A 595 -32.83 -0.41 7.79
CA ALA A 595 -33.90 -1.20 8.38
C ALA A 595 -33.38 -2.53 8.94
N ALA A 596 -32.48 -3.19 8.20
CA ALA A 596 -31.80 -4.40 8.66
C ALA A 596 -30.94 -4.13 9.90
N ALA A 597 -30.20 -3.01 9.92
CA ALA A 597 -29.44 -2.56 11.08
C ALA A 597 -30.34 -2.37 12.31
N ALA A 598 -31.44 -1.63 12.15
CA ALA A 598 -32.36 -1.35 13.25
C ALA A 598 -33.01 -2.62 13.85
N GLU A 599 -33.36 -3.62 13.02
CA GLU A 599 -33.84 -4.91 13.54
C GLU A 599 -32.72 -5.70 14.22
N ALA A 600 -31.56 -5.84 13.59
CA ALA A 600 -30.43 -6.61 14.11
C ALA A 600 -29.93 -6.07 15.45
N THR A 601 -29.79 -4.75 15.57
CA THR A 601 -29.34 -4.09 16.79
C THR A 601 -30.40 -4.13 17.89
N ALA A 602 -31.70 -4.14 17.54
CA ALA A 602 -32.77 -4.38 18.49
C ALA A 602 -32.69 -5.78 19.11
N ALA A 603 -32.15 -6.76 18.38
CA ALA A 603 -31.88 -8.11 18.87
C ALA A 603 -30.47 -8.28 19.48
N GLY A 604 -29.77 -7.19 19.82
CA GLY A 604 -28.49 -7.24 20.54
C GLY A 604 -27.22 -7.26 19.69
N LEU A 605 -27.33 -7.33 18.36
CA LEU A 605 -26.17 -7.34 17.47
C LEU A 605 -25.54 -5.93 17.35
N ASN A 606 -24.24 -5.88 17.08
CA ASN A 606 -23.52 -4.61 16.87
C ASN A 606 -22.48 -4.67 15.74
N TRP A 607 -22.39 -5.80 15.04
CA TRP A 607 -21.54 -5.98 13.88
C TRP A 607 -22.21 -6.87 12.83
N THR A 608 -22.08 -6.51 11.55
CA THR A 608 -22.49 -7.37 10.44
C THR A 608 -21.38 -7.68 9.46
N PHE A 609 -21.40 -8.90 8.91
CA PHE A 609 -20.55 -9.32 7.80
C PHE A 609 -21.16 -8.90 6.45
N ALA A 610 -21.39 -7.61 6.28
CA ALA A 610 -21.93 -6.99 5.08
C ALA A 610 -21.47 -5.52 4.97
N PRO A 611 -21.38 -4.93 3.77
CA PRO A 611 -21.78 -5.51 2.48
C PRO A 611 -20.74 -6.47 1.88
N MET A 612 -21.24 -7.46 1.11
CA MET A 612 -20.45 -8.16 0.12
C MET A 612 -20.38 -7.28 -1.14
N VAL A 613 -19.17 -7.04 -1.66
CA VAL A 613 -18.92 -6.06 -2.73
C VAL A 613 -18.09 -6.64 -3.88
N ASP A 614 -17.96 -7.97 -3.94
CA ASP A 614 -17.17 -8.63 -4.97
C ASP A 614 -17.83 -8.48 -6.34
N ILE A 615 -17.08 -7.93 -7.30
CA ILE A 615 -17.48 -7.91 -8.72
C ILE A 615 -17.35 -9.32 -9.28
N SER A 616 -18.33 -9.75 -10.09
CA SER A 616 -18.26 -11.03 -10.79
C SER A 616 -18.73 -10.92 -12.23
N TYR A 617 -18.06 -11.65 -13.12
CA TYR A 617 -18.42 -11.83 -14.52
C TYR A 617 -18.82 -13.29 -14.82
N ASP A 618 -19.01 -14.10 -13.77
CA ASP A 618 -19.27 -15.54 -13.89
C ASP A 618 -20.57 -15.92 -13.16
N ALA A 619 -21.67 -15.98 -13.92
CA ALA A 619 -22.98 -16.34 -13.40
C ALA A 619 -23.05 -17.76 -12.80
N ARG A 620 -22.04 -18.62 -13.02
CA ARG A 620 -21.99 -19.96 -12.39
C ARG A 620 -21.73 -19.87 -10.90
N TRP A 621 -21.01 -18.85 -10.45
CA TRP A 621 -20.67 -18.68 -9.05
C TRP A 621 -21.92 -18.42 -8.21
N GLY A 622 -22.05 -19.14 -7.10
CA GLY A 622 -23.26 -19.07 -6.27
C GLY A 622 -23.46 -17.72 -5.59
N ARG A 623 -22.36 -17.06 -5.23
CA ARG A 623 -22.38 -15.85 -4.41
C ARG A 623 -22.60 -14.56 -5.19
N VAL A 624 -22.81 -14.61 -6.52
CA VAL A 624 -23.22 -13.42 -7.30
C VAL A 624 -24.47 -12.76 -6.72
N MET A 625 -25.35 -13.55 -6.08
CA MET A 625 -26.54 -13.07 -5.38
C MET A 625 -26.24 -12.03 -4.28
N GLU A 626 -25.05 -12.10 -3.67
CA GLU A 626 -24.64 -11.30 -2.52
C GLU A 626 -24.07 -9.92 -2.91
N GLY A 627 -23.64 -9.77 -4.17
CA GLY A 627 -23.00 -8.57 -4.68
C GLY A 627 -23.94 -7.63 -5.42
N ALA A 628 -23.33 -6.64 -6.07
CA ALA A 628 -24.02 -5.61 -6.86
C ALA A 628 -23.93 -5.85 -8.38
N GLY A 629 -23.60 -7.07 -8.80
CA GLY A 629 -23.46 -7.45 -10.20
C GLY A 629 -22.05 -7.24 -10.75
N GLU A 630 -21.96 -6.76 -12.00
CA GLU A 630 -20.71 -6.81 -12.78
C GLU A 630 -20.00 -5.46 -12.92
N ASP A 631 -20.64 -4.35 -12.55
CA ASP A 631 -20.09 -3.02 -12.83
C ASP A 631 -19.28 -2.43 -11.65
N PRO A 632 -18.00 -2.04 -11.86
CA PRO A 632 -17.15 -1.54 -10.78
C PRO A 632 -17.58 -0.18 -10.21
N TYR A 633 -18.06 0.73 -11.05
CA TYR A 633 -18.50 2.06 -10.63
C TYR A 633 -19.79 1.95 -9.82
N TYR A 634 -20.79 1.25 -10.33
CA TYR A 634 -22.06 1.04 -9.66
C TYR A 634 -21.89 0.22 -8.39
N GLY A 635 -21.08 -0.84 -8.42
CA GLY A 635 -20.72 -1.62 -7.24
C GLY A 635 -20.10 -0.77 -6.14
N ALA A 636 -19.24 0.20 -6.49
CA ALA A 636 -18.70 1.17 -5.54
C ALA A 636 -19.77 2.10 -4.96
N GLN A 637 -20.75 2.55 -5.76
CA GLN A 637 -21.85 3.38 -5.25
C GLN A 637 -22.77 2.58 -4.29
N VAL A 638 -23.09 1.33 -4.64
CA VAL A 638 -23.88 0.42 -3.79
C VAL A 638 -23.16 0.14 -2.48
N ALA A 639 -21.84 -0.09 -2.51
CA ALA A 639 -21.04 -0.29 -1.31
C ALA A 639 -21.14 0.91 -0.35
N LYS A 640 -20.96 2.13 -0.86
CA LYS A 640 -21.11 3.38 -0.08
C LYS A 640 -22.50 3.50 0.54
N ALA A 641 -23.54 3.26 -0.25
CA ALA A 641 -24.94 3.32 0.20
C ALA A 641 -25.21 2.32 1.35
N ARG A 642 -24.76 1.07 1.21
CA ARG A 642 -24.96 0.04 2.24
C ARG A 642 -24.20 0.33 3.51
N ILE A 643 -22.93 0.74 3.42
CA ILE A 643 -22.12 1.11 4.60
C ILE A 643 -22.77 2.27 5.35
N SER A 644 -23.21 3.31 4.63
CA SER A 644 -23.94 4.43 5.23
C SER A 644 -25.26 3.99 5.89
N GLY A 645 -26.00 3.07 5.26
CA GLY A 645 -27.23 2.52 5.81
C GLY A 645 -27.00 1.76 7.11
N PHE A 646 -25.97 0.90 7.16
CA PHE A 646 -25.63 0.15 8.38
C PHE A 646 -25.09 1.05 9.49
N GLN A 647 -24.07 1.87 9.20
CA GLN A 647 -23.29 2.57 10.24
C GLN A 647 -23.86 3.93 10.64
N GLY A 648 -24.76 4.51 9.83
CA GLY A 648 -25.28 5.86 10.07
C GLY A 648 -24.14 6.89 10.10
N GLN A 649 -24.18 7.79 11.09
CA GLN A 649 -23.13 8.79 11.34
C GLN A 649 -22.46 8.64 12.71
N ASP A 650 -22.99 7.77 13.57
CA ASP A 650 -22.54 7.54 14.94
C ASP A 650 -22.78 6.08 15.32
N LEU A 651 -21.70 5.32 15.48
CA LEU A 651 -21.73 3.89 15.82
C LEU A 651 -22.26 3.61 17.24
N SER A 652 -22.40 4.64 18.10
CA SER A 652 -22.97 4.48 19.44
C SER A 652 -24.50 4.54 19.46
N ASP A 653 -25.13 4.94 18.35
CA ASP A 653 -26.58 4.90 18.19
C ASP A 653 -27.06 3.45 18.13
N THR A 654 -28.01 3.11 18.99
CA THR A 654 -28.63 1.78 19.11
C THR A 654 -29.37 1.28 17.86
N SER A 655 -29.50 2.09 16.81
CA SER A 655 -30.06 1.72 15.51
C SER A 655 -29.00 1.49 14.42
N THR A 656 -27.72 1.72 14.72
CA THR A 656 -26.60 1.55 13.80
C THR A 656 -25.80 0.28 14.09
N LEU A 657 -25.17 -0.26 13.05
CA LEU A 657 -24.50 -1.55 13.03
C LEU A 657 -23.15 -1.40 12.33
N MET A 658 -22.05 -1.88 12.92
CA MET A 658 -20.75 -1.86 12.23
C MET A 658 -20.82 -2.67 10.94
N ALA A 659 -20.38 -2.10 9.83
CA ALA A 659 -20.30 -2.78 8.54
C ALA A 659 -18.93 -3.47 8.37
N CYS A 660 -18.95 -4.63 7.72
CA CYS A 660 -17.75 -5.37 7.33
C CYS A 660 -17.74 -5.54 5.82
N CYS A 661 -16.83 -4.84 5.14
CA CYS A 661 -16.64 -5.02 3.71
C CYS A 661 -16.06 -6.41 3.44
N LYS A 662 -16.70 -7.20 2.56
CA LYS A 662 -16.25 -8.56 2.20
C LYS A 662 -16.38 -8.86 0.70
N HIS A 663 -15.59 -9.76 0.13
CA HIS A 663 -14.48 -10.52 0.72
C HIS A 663 -13.17 -10.06 0.10
N PHE A 664 -12.27 -9.52 0.91
CA PHE A 664 -11.08 -8.81 0.45
C PHE A 664 -9.95 -9.82 0.10
N ALA A 665 -9.61 -10.05 -1.17
CA ALA A 665 -10.10 -9.35 -2.36
C ALA A 665 -10.30 -10.21 -3.62
N ALA A 666 -11.09 -9.68 -4.55
CA ALA A 666 -11.37 -10.23 -5.89
C ALA A 666 -12.03 -11.60 -5.89
N TYR A 667 -12.73 -11.95 -4.81
CA TYR A 667 -13.28 -13.28 -4.62
C TYR A 667 -14.36 -13.68 -5.64
N GLY A 668 -14.99 -12.70 -6.31
CA GLY A 668 -15.95 -12.92 -7.39
C GLY A 668 -15.35 -13.33 -8.74
N ALA A 669 -14.03 -13.51 -8.81
CA ALA A 669 -13.31 -14.02 -9.99
C ALA A 669 -12.76 -15.46 -9.83
N PRO A 670 -13.43 -16.40 -9.15
CA PRO A 670 -12.83 -17.70 -8.94
C PRO A 670 -12.80 -18.49 -10.24
N GLU A 671 -11.71 -19.21 -10.49
CA GLU A 671 -11.57 -20.02 -11.70
C GLU A 671 -12.78 -20.96 -11.91
N ALA A 672 -13.35 -20.91 -13.11
CA ALA A 672 -14.53 -21.67 -13.54
C ALA A 672 -15.80 -21.44 -12.70
N GLY A 673 -15.90 -20.31 -11.97
CA GLY A 673 -17.06 -19.97 -11.15
C GLY A 673 -17.24 -20.89 -9.95
N LYS A 674 -16.22 -21.67 -9.58
CA LYS A 674 -16.26 -22.60 -8.44
C LYS A 674 -15.88 -21.86 -7.17
N ASP A 675 -16.76 -21.91 -6.17
CA ASP A 675 -16.50 -21.21 -4.93
C ASP A 675 -15.17 -21.62 -4.29
N TYR A 676 -14.51 -20.69 -3.58
CA TYR A 676 -13.19 -20.84 -2.95
C TYR A 676 -11.99 -21.05 -3.89
N ASN A 677 -12.22 -21.29 -5.17
CA ASN A 677 -11.16 -21.60 -6.13
C ASN A 677 -10.24 -20.39 -6.37
N SER A 678 -9.08 -20.65 -6.98
CA SER A 678 -8.04 -19.64 -7.17
C SER A 678 -8.47 -18.43 -7.98
N VAL A 679 -7.90 -17.28 -7.62
CA VAL A 679 -8.05 -16.02 -8.37
C VAL A 679 -6.70 -15.59 -8.92
N ASN A 680 -6.60 -15.58 -10.25
CA ASN A 680 -5.40 -15.15 -10.97
C ASN A 680 -5.76 -13.97 -11.88
N ILE A 681 -5.29 -12.78 -11.50
CA ILE A 681 -5.68 -11.51 -12.11
C ILE A 681 -4.49 -10.56 -12.17
N ASN A 682 -4.25 -9.96 -13.34
CA ASN A 682 -3.19 -8.96 -13.45
C ASN A 682 -3.57 -7.65 -12.73
N SER A 683 -2.57 -6.87 -12.33
CA SER A 683 -2.74 -5.64 -11.56
C SER A 683 -3.72 -4.64 -12.20
N GLY A 684 -3.61 -4.37 -13.50
CA GLY A 684 -4.49 -3.44 -14.19
C GLY A 684 -5.95 -3.91 -14.23
N GLU A 685 -6.20 -5.20 -14.45
CA GLU A 685 -7.56 -5.75 -14.40
C GLU A 685 -8.14 -5.67 -12.98
N PHE A 686 -7.35 -6.01 -11.95
CA PHE A 686 -7.78 -5.88 -10.57
C PHE A 686 -8.10 -4.41 -10.22
N ALA A 687 -7.17 -3.49 -10.50
CA ALA A 687 -7.30 -2.08 -10.14
C ALA A 687 -8.52 -1.40 -10.80
N ASN A 688 -8.82 -1.72 -12.06
CA ASN A 688 -9.93 -1.09 -12.78
C ASN A 688 -11.28 -1.79 -12.56
N PHE A 689 -11.31 -3.12 -12.37
CA PHE A 689 -12.56 -3.87 -12.43
C PHE A 689 -13.00 -4.54 -11.12
N TYR A 690 -12.10 -4.75 -10.15
CA TYR A 690 -12.43 -5.49 -8.93
C TYR A 690 -12.12 -4.71 -7.66
N MET A 691 -11.06 -3.92 -7.67
CA MET A 691 -10.63 -3.05 -6.58
C MET A 691 -11.63 -1.93 -6.19
N PRO A 692 -12.34 -1.27 -7.15
CA PRO A 692 -13.08 -0.04 -6.84
C PRO A 692 -14.11 -0.13 -5.70
N PRO A 693 -14.95 -1.19 -5.59
CA PRO A 693 -15.90 -1.30 -4.48
C PRO A 693 -15.24 -1.43 -3.10
N TYR A 694 -14.08 -2.09 -3.00
CA TYR A 694 -13.33 -2.19 -1.75
C TYR A 694 -12.72 -0.83 -1.37
N LYS A 695 -12.11 -0.12 -2.32
CA LYS A 695 -11.56 1.23 -2.09
C LYS A 695 -12.67 2.19 -1.62
N ALA A 696 -13.81 2.16 -2.31
CA ALA A 696 -14.99 2.92 -1.93
C ALA A 696 -15.51 2.58 -0.52
N SER A 697 -15.40 1.32 -0.11
CA SER A 697 -15.78 0.87 1.23
C SER A 697 -14.85 1.41 2.32
N ALA A 698 -13.54 1.44 2.06
CA ALA A 698 -12.57 2.05 2.96
C ALA A 698 -12.80 3.58 3.08
N GLU A 699 -13.05 4.26 1.96
CA GLU A 699 -13.36 5.70 1.91
C GLU A 699 -14.68 6.04 2.61
N ALA A 700 -15.69 5.18 2.52
CA ALA A 700 -16.96 5.32 3.24
C ALA A 700 -16.82 5.07 4.75
N GLY A 701 -15.64 4.66 5.22
CA GLY A 701 -15.37 4.41 6.63
C GLY A 701 -15.98 3.12 7.14
N ALA A 702 -16.01 2.04 6.34
CA ALA A 702 -16.37 0.71 6.83
C ALA A 702 -15.61 0.40 8.14
N ALA A 703 -16.30 -0.16 9.13
CA ALA A 703 -15.70 -0.42 10.44
C ALA A 703 -14.65 -1.54 10.37
N THR A 704 -14.89 -2.54 9.53
CA THR A 704 -14.03 -3.72 9.38
C THR A 704 -13.94 -4.20 7.94
N PHE A 705 -12.91 -5.00 7.66
CA PHE A 705 -12.76 -5.77 6.41
C PHE A 705 -12.64 -7.26 6.74
N MET A 706 -13.23 -8.12 5.90
CA MET A 706 -13.09 -9.57 5.99
C MET A 706 -12.22 -10.07 4.84
N THR A 707 -11.26 -10.94 5.12
CA THR A 707 -10.41 -11.54 4.08
C THR A 707 -11.22 -12.51 3.20
N ALA A 708 -10.78 -12.75 1.96
CA ALA A 708 -11.34 -13.80 1.12
C ALA A 708 -10.70 -15.18 1.39
N PHE A 709 -11.45 -16.24 1.10
CA PHE A 709 -10.96 -17.62 1.12
C PHE A 709 -9.91 -17.92 0.04
N SER A 710 -10.06 -17.29 -1.13
CA SER A 710 -9.22 -17.52 -2.30
C SER A 710 -7.81 -16.94 -2.15
N ASP A 711 -6.87 -17.52 -2.89
CA ASP A 711 -5.61 -16.85 -3.17
C ASP A 711 -5.79 -15.74 -4.18
N PHE A 712 -5.00 -14.67 -3.99
CA PHE A 712 -4.85 -13.58 -4.93
C PHE A 712 -3.46 -13.69 -5.54
N ASN A 713 -3.39 -14.12 -6.80
CA ASN A 713 -2.14 -14.36 -7.51
C ASN A 713 -1.17 -15.29 -6.77
N ASN A 714 -1.66 -16.47 -6.34
CA ASN A 714 -0.92 -17.52 -5.64
C ASN A 714 -0.61 -17.26 -4.15
N ILE A 715 -1.15 -16.19 -3.56
CA ILE A 715 -1.02 -15.89 -2.12
C ILE A 715 -2.42 -15.79 -1.50
N PRO A 716 -2.82 -16.70 -0.59
CA PRO A 716 -4.09 -16.63 0.15
C PRO A 716 -4.32 -15.23 0.73
N SER A 717 -5.52 -14.67 0.53
CA SER A 717 -5.80 -13.28 0.95
C SER A 717 -5.54 -13.05 2.44
N THR A 718 -5.81 -14.07 3.28
CA THR A 718 -5.55 -14.11 4.73
C THR A 718 -4.05 -14.01 5.10
N ALA A 719 -3.13 -14.33 4.18
CA ALA A 719 -1.69 -14.23 4.37
C ALA A 719 -1.03 -13.20 3.44
N ASN A 720 -1.81 -12.31 2.80
CA ASN A 720 -1.32 -11.43 1.74
C ASN A 720 -1.00 -10.02 2.28
N GLU A 721 0.29 -9.78 2.56
CA GLU A 721 0.81 -8.47 3.04
C GLU A 721 0.57 -7.31 2.05
N PHE A 722 0.58 -7.59 0.74
CA PHE A 722 0.27 -6.55 -0.25
C PHE A 722 -1.16 -6.05 -0.09
N LEU A 723 -2.15 -6.96 -0.01
CA LEU A 723 -3.54 -6.57 0.19
C LEU A 723 -3.75 -5.88 1.55
N LEU A 724 -3.31 -6.51 2.64
CA LEU A 724 -3.69 -6.11 4.00
C LEU A 724 -2.85 -4.96 4.57
N GLN A 725 -1.56 -4.88 4.26
CA GLN A 725 -0.69 -3.81 4.72
C GLN A 725 -0.53 -2.75 3.64
N THR A 726 -0.05 -3.13 2.46
CA THR A 726 0.35 -2.15 1.43
C THR A 726 -0.88 -1.40 0.90
N LEU A 727 -1.88 -2.12 0.38
CA LEU A 727 -3.04 -1.52 -0.24
C LEU A 727 -4.01 -0.94 0.81
N LEU A 728 -4.48 -1.77 1.74
CA LEU A 728 -5.53 -1.37 2.68
C LEU A 728 -5.05 -0.34 3.72
N ARG A 729 -3.90 -0.54 4.36
CA ARG A 729 -3.42 0.34 5.45
C ARG A 729 -2.50 1.44 4.96
N ASP A 730 -1.50 1.13 4.15
CA ASP A 730 -0.50 2.11 3.72
C ASP A 730 -1.01 3.00 2.59
N THR A 731 -1.76 2.48 1.61
CA THR A 731 -2.30 3.29 0.51
C THR A 731 -3.65 3.90 0.88
N TRP A 732 -4.63 3.12 1.33
CA TRP A 732 -5.99 3.63 1.62
C TRP A 732 -6.19 4.17 3.04
N LYS A 733 -5.18 4.06 3.91
CA LYS A 733 -5.20 4.60 5.29
C LYS A 733 -6.35 4.04 6.14
N PHE A 734 -6.74 2.80 5.89
CA PHE A 734 -7.80 2.14 6.67
C PHE A 734 -7.41 2.02 8.15
N SER A 735 -8.30 2.46 9.04
CA SER A 735 -8.09 2.54 10.50
C SER A 735 -8.90 1.53 11.31
N GLY A 736 -9.85 0.83 10.68
CA GLY A 736 -10.58 -0.28 11.28
C GLY A 736 -9.72 -1.55 11.45
N PHE A 737 -10.38 -2.65 11.80
CA PHE A 737 -9.70 -3.94 11.97
C PHE A 737 -10.10 -4.96 10.88
N VAL A 738 -9.20 -5.89 10.61
CA VAL A 738 -9.37 -6.97 9.64
C VAL A 738 -9.70 -8.26 10.38
N VAL A 739 -10.79 -8.92 10.00
CA VAL A 739 -11.15 -10.26 10.47
C VAL A 739 -10.86 -11.27 9.37
N SER A 740 -10.42 -12.48 9.71
CA SER A 740 -10.38 -13.57 8.73
C SER A 740 -11.79 -13.98 8.33
N ASP A 741 -11.95 -14.58 7.15
CA ASP A 741 -13.15 -15.40 6.91
C ASP A 741 -13.15 -16.64 7.84
N TRP A 742 -14.24 -17.40 7.82
CA TRP A 742 -14.46 -18.57 8.67
C TRP A 742 -13.35 -19.61 8.53
N GLY A 743 -12.55 -19.81 9.58
CA GLY A 743 -11.47 -20.79 9.57
C GLY A 743 -10.32 -20.49 8.60
N SER A 744 -10.35 -19.36 7.89
CA SER A 744 -9.41 -19.04 6.81
C SER A 744 -7.94 -18.96 7.25
N VAL A 745 -7.68 -18.68 8.54
CA VAL A 745 -6.32 -18.79 9.08
C VAL A 745 -5.84 -20.25 9.05
N ALA A 746 -6.64 -21.19 9.56
CA ALA A 746 -6.28 -22.61 9.55
C ALA A 746 -6.19 -23.18 8.11
N GLU A 747 -7.00 -22.67 7.19
CA GLU A 747 -7.00 -23.10 5.79
C GLU A 747 -5.72 -22.75 5.02
N LEU A 748 -4.85 -21.88 5.56
CA LEU A 748 -3.51 -21.65 5.01
C LEU A 748 -2.69 -22.95 4.87
N VAL A 749 -2.99 -23.95 5.70
CA VAL A 749 -2.41 -25.30 5.60
C VAL A 749 -2.94 -26.05 4.38
N ALA A 750 -4.25 -25.98 4.11
CA ALA A 750 -4.87 -26.60 2.94
C ALA A 750 -4.41 -25.94 1.63
N HIS A 751 -4.21 -24.62 1.65
CA HIS A 751 -3.54 -23.84 0.60
C HIS A 751 -2.06 -24.19 0.43
N ARG A 752 -1.47 -24.96 1.35
CA ARG A 752 -0.06 -25.37 1.37
C ARG A 752 0.93 -24.21 1.45
N VAL A 753 0.48 -23.07 1.95
CA VAL A 753 1.37 -21.95 2.26
C VAL A 753 1.84 -22.00 3.70
N ALA A 754 1.16 -22.71 4.60
CA ALA A 754 1.61 -22.97 5.96
C ALA A 754 1.87 -24.47 6.17
N GLU A 755 2.89 -24.83 6.96
CA GLU A 755 3.17 -26.23 7.28
C GLU A 755 2.15 -26.83 8.26
N ASP A 756 1.67 -26.02 9.20
CA ASP A 756 0.68 -26.37 10.21
C ASP A 756 -0.08 -25.13 10.72
N ARG A 757 -0.94 -25.33 11.73
CA ARG A 757 -1.76 -24.26 12.33
C ARG A 757 -0.94 -23.20 13.08
N CYS A 758 0.27 -23.54 13.57
CA CYS A 758 1.15 -22.59 14.24
C CYS A 758 1.81 -21.66 13.21
N ASP A 759 2.34 -22.22 12.11
CA ASP A 759 2.87 -21.42 11.01
C ASP A 759 1.78 -20.56 10.34
N ALA A 760 0.56 -21.09 10.26
CA ALA A 760 -0.61 -20.34 9.79
C ALA A 760 -0.94 -19.13 10.68
N ALA A 761 -0.95 -19.31 12.01
CA ALA A 761 -1.15 -18.23 12.98
C ALA A 761 -0.10 -17.13 12.79
N ARG A 762 1.18 -17.53 12.67
CA ARG A 762 2.29 -16.61 12.40
C ARG A 762 2.08 -15.81 11.12
N LYS A 763 1.78 -16.48 10.01
CA LYS A 763 1.62 -15.82 8.70
C LYS A 763 0.45 -14.84 8.67
N ALA A 764 -0.71 -15.22 9.19
CA ALA A 764 -1.87 -14.33 9.25
C ALA A 764 -1.62 -13.10 10.15
N ALA A 765 -1.00 -13.31 11.33
CA ALA A 765 -0.71 -12.21 12.26
C ALA A 765 0.32 -11.22 11.68
N VAL A 766 1.33 -11.72 10.97
CA VAL A 766 2.31 -10.87 10.25
C VAL A 766 1.66 -10.14 9.08
N ALA A 767 0.78 -10.82 8.33
CA ALA A 767 0.06 -10.21 7.22
C ALA A 767 -0.88 -9.07 7.64
N GLY A 768 -1.36 -9.06 8.89
CA GLY A 768 -2.17 -7.98 9.45
C GLY A 768 -3.64 -8.32 9.64
N VAL A 769 -3.97 -9.61 9.76
CA VAL A 769 -5.26 -10.06 10.26
C VAL A 769 -5.31 -9.75 11.76
N ASP A 770 -6.30 -8.96 12.17
CA ASP A 770 -6.44 -8.52 13.57
C ASP A 770 -7.29 -9.49 14.40
N MET A 771 -8.18 -10.27 13.76
CA MET A 771 -9.09 -11.20 14.43
C MET A 771 -9.22 -12.53 13.67
N ASP A 772 -8.97 -13.64 14.36
CA ASP A 772 -9.11 -15.02 13.87
C ASP A 772 -10.55 -15.51 14.15
N MET A 773 -11.31 -15.73 13.07
CA MET A 773 -12.68 -16.23 13.09
C MET A 773 -12.68 -17.76 13.00
N GLU A 774 -13.08 -18.44 14.08
CA GLU A 774 -13.27 -19.91 14.13
C GLU A 774 -12.04 -20.79 13.79
N GLY A 775 -10.88 -20.24 13.43
CA GLY A 775 -9.68 -21.02 13.12
C GLY A 775 -8.97 -21.60 14.35
N GLY A 776 -9.11 -20.93 15.50
CA GLY A 776 -8.44 -21.28 16.76
C GLY A 776 -6.91 -21.19 16.71
N CYS A 777 -6.35 -20.67 15.62
CA CYS A 777 -4.92 -20.56 15.41
C CYS A 777 -4.31 -19.53 16.37
N TYR A 778 -4.99 -18.39 16.58
CA TYR A 778 -4.49 -17.36 17.50
C TYR A 778 -4.60 -17.79 18.96
N SER A 779 -5.71 -18.41 19.36
CA SER A 779 -5.90 -18.88 20.74
C SER A 779 -4.90 -19.97 21.12
N ASP A 780 -4.54 -20.84 20.18
CA ASP A 780 -3.71 -22.01 20.46
C ASP A 780 -2.20 -21.70 20.42
N PHE A 781 -1.76 -20.79 19.54
CA PHE A 781 -0.33 -20.66 19.20
C PHE A 781 0.26 -19.25 19.32
N LEU A 782 -0.56 -18.19 19.34
CA LEU A 782 -0.03 -16.82 19.24
C LEU A 782 0.76 -16.39 20.49
N GLU A 783 0.44 -16.94 21.66
CA GLU A 783 1.17 -16.65 22.90
C GLU A 783 2.62 -17.16 22.80
N GLU A 784 2.81 -18.44 22.46
CA GLU A 784 4.13 -19.05 22.26
C GLU A 784 4.92 -18.32 21.17
N LEU A 785 4.29 -17.99 20.03
CA LEU A 785 4.93 -17.25 18.95
C LEU A 785 5.43 -15.86 19.37
N VAL A 786 4.75 -15.19 20.31
CA VAL A 786 5.17 -13.90 20.85
C VAL A 786 6.26 -14.06 21.92
N GLU A 787 6.13 -15.05 22.79
CA GLU A 787 7.13 -15.37 23.82
C GLU A 787 8.48 -15.78 23.20
N ASP A 788 8.44 -16.53 22.09
CA ASP A 788 9.61 -16.92 21.30
C ASP A 788 10.17 -15.78 20.42
N GLY A 789 9.46 -14.64 20.35
CA GLY A 789 9.85 -13.46 19.58
C GLY A 789 9.71 -13.60 18.07
N ILE A 790 9.02 -14.65 17.60
CA ILE A 790 8.70 -14.90 16.18
C ILE A 790 7.67 -13.89 15.69
N VAL A 791 6.62 -13.65 16.47
CA VAL A 791 5.66 -12.55 16.29
C VAL A 791 5.96 -11.47 17.32
N SER A 792 5.90 -10.19 16.92
CA SER A 792 6.13 -9.11 17.87
C SER A 792 4.89 -8.86 18.72
N GLU A 793 5.05 -8.65 20.04
CA GLU A 793 3.94 -8.20 20.91
C GLU A 793 3.31 -6.90 20.39
N ARG A 794 4.09 -6.04 19.72
CA ARG A 794 3.57 -4.84 19.07
C ARG A 794 2.51 -5.14 18.00
N ALA A 795 2.69 -6.20 17.20
CA ALA A 795 1.70 -6.58 16.19
C ALA A 795 0.36 -6.96 16.84
N VAL A 796 0.43 -7.64 18.00
CA VAL A 796 -0.73 -7.93 18.85
C VAL A 796 -1.33 -6.63 19.40
N ASP A 797 -0.52 -5.72 19.94
CA ASP A 797 -0.98 -4.42 20.45
C ASP A 797 -1.69 -3.59 19.36
N ASP A 798 -1.13 -3.54 18.15
CA ASP A 798 -1.67 -2.81 17.02
C ASP A 798 -3.02 -3.40 16.55
N ALA A 799 -3.19 -4.73 16.60
CA ALA A 799 -4.47 -5.38 16.33
C ALA A 799 -5.51 -5.08 17.42
N VAL A 800 -5.11 -5.26 18.67
CA VAL A 800 -6.00 -5.09 19.84
C VAL A 800 -6.47 -3.64 19.97
N ILE A 801 -5.61 -2.64 19.72
CA ILE A 801 -6.02 -1.24 19.84
C ILE A 801 -7.13 -0.88 18.83
N ARG A 802 -7.11 -1.45 17.62
CA ARG A 802 -8.18 -1.24 16.61
C ARG A 802 -9.49 -1.85 17.08
N ILE A 803 -9.44 -3.05 17.65
CA ILE A 803 -10.61 -3.74 18.22
C ILE A 803 -11.18 -2.95 19.40
N LEU A 804 -10.33 -2.47 20.31
CA LEU A 804 -10.75 -1.67 21.47
C LEU A 804 -11.36 -0.33 21.05
N ILE A 805 -10.80 0.37 20.05
CA ILE A 805 -11.37 1.60 19.49
C ILE A 805 -12.81 1.35 19.03
N LYS A 806 -13.06 0.26 18.28
CA LYS A 806 -14.42 -0.06 17.82
C LYS A 806 -15.39 -0.33 18.97
N LYS A 807 -14.95 -0.98 20.05
CA LYS A 807 -15.76 -1.16 21.26
C LYS A 807 -16.11 0.16 21.95
N PHE A 808 -15.21 1.14 21.93
CA PHE A 808 -15.50 2.49 22.42
C PHE A 808 -16.43 3.26 21.49
N GLU A 809 -16.23 3.20 20.17
CA GLU A 809 -17.11 3.84 19.18
C GLU A 809 -18.55 3.30 19.27
N LEU A 810 -18.73 2.01 19.56
CA LEU A 810 -20.03 1.39 19.81
C LEU A 810 -20.67 1.79 21.16
N GLY A 811 -19.94 2.50 22.03
CA GLY A 811 -20.41 2.87 23.37
C GLY A 811 -20.53 1.69 24.36
N LEU A 812 -19.83 0.57 24.10
CA LEU A 812 -19.92 -0.66 24.90
C LEU A 812 -19.15 -0.57 26.23
N PHE A 813 -18.13 0.29 26.30
CA PHE A 813 -17.42 0.54 27.56
C PHE A 813 -18.24 1.41 28.52
N GLU A 814 -19.10 2.28 27.98
CA GLU A 814 -20.06 3.07 28.75
C GLU A 814 -21.24 2.22 29.23
N ASP A 815 -21.80 1.39 28.34
CA ASP A 815 -22.85 0.43 28.67
C ASP A 815 -22.66 -0.88 27.88
N PRO A 816 -22.16 -1.95 28.52
CA PRO A 816 -21.94 -3.22 27.84
C PRO A 816 -23.25 -3.88 27.39
N PHE A 817 -24.39 -3.48 27.96
CA PHE A 817 -25.72 -4.00 27.64
C PHE A 817 -26.55 -3.04 26.78
N ARG A 818 -25.92 -2.04 26.16
CA ARG A 818 -26.55 -1.00 25.32
C ARG A 818 -27.55 -1.53 24.29
N TYR A 819 -27.29 -2.72 23.76
CA TYR A 819 -28.12 -3.36 22.73
C TYR A 819 -29.13 -4.38 23.29
N CYS A 820 -29.18 -4.58 24.60
CA CYS A 820 -30.04 -5.55 25.27
C CYS A 820 -31.33 -4.90 25.81
N ASP A 821 -32.29 -4.63 24.93
CA ASP A 821 -33.60 -4.06 25.27
C ASP A 821 -34.75 -4.88 24.64
N GLU A 822 -35.38 -5.74 25.47
CA GLU A 822 -36.49 -6.62 25.04
C GLU A 822 -37.69 -5.84 24.50
N ALA A 823 -37.98 -4.66 25.05
CA ALA A 823 -39.10 -3.84 24.59
C ALA A 823 -38.79 -3.21 23.22
N ARG A 824 -37.52 -2.86 22.96
CA ARG A 824 -37.07 -2.41 21.63
C ARG A 824 -37.13 -3.56 20.62
N GLU A 825 -36.64 -4.75 20.99
CA GLU A 825 -36.68 -5.94 20.14
C GLU A 825 -38.10 -6.24 19.67
N ALA A 826 -39.05 -6.32 20.61
CA ALA A 826 -40.47 -6.59 20.31
C ALA A 826 -41.15 -5.49 19.49
N ARG A 827 -40.72 -4.23 19.62
CA ARG A 827 -41.32 -3.09 18.90
C ARG A 827 -40.84 -2.98 17.45
N ILE A 828 -39.57 -3.29 17.19
CA ILE A 828 -38.93 -3.04 15.89
C ILE A 828 -39.03 -4.25 14.95
N THR A 829 -38.83 -5.46 15.49
CA THR A 829 -38.83 -6.71 14.72
C THR A 829 -40.14 -6.92 14.00
N GLY A 830 -40.10 -7.05 12.67
CA GLY A 830 -41.29 -7.28 11.84
C GLY A 830 -42.27 -6.11 11.83
N SER A 831 -41.86 -4.91 12.27
CA SER A 831 -42.74 -3.76 12.34
C SER A 831 -43.28 -3.35 10.97
N GLU A 832 -44.46 -2.72 10.94
CA GLU A 832 -45.09 -2.28 9.69
C GLU A 832 -44.19 -1.35 8.87
N LYS A 833 -43.39 -0.51 9.53
CA LYS A 833 -42.40 0.35 8.87
C LYS A 833 -41.36 -0.49 8.11
N VAL A 834 -40.80 -1.53 8.73
CA VAL A 834 -39.80 -2.40 8.10
C VAL A 834 -40.43 -3.20 6.95
N ARG A 835 -41.64 -3.73 7.15
CA ARG A 835 -42.38 -4.44 6.09
C ARG A 835 -42.71 -3.54 4.90
N GLN A 836 -43.08 -2.28 5.14
CA GLN A 836 -43.36 -1.33 4.06
C GLN A 836 -42.11 -0.98 3.25
N LEU A 837 -40.94 -0.89 3.90
CA LEU A 837 -39.65 -0.72 3.22
C LEU A 837 -39.29 -1.98 2.41
N ALA A 838 -39.53 -3.18 2.95
CA ALA A 838 -39.31 -4.43 2.22
C ALA A 838 -40.21 -4.53 0.98
N LEU A 839 -41.48 -4.11 1.09
CA LEU A 839 -42.41 -4.03 -0.05
C LEU A 839 -41.94 -3.02 -1.11
N ASP A 840 -41.51 -1.84 -0.69
CA ASP A 840 -40.99 -0.81 -1.62
C ASP A 840 -39.75 -1.29 -2.37
N MET A 841 -38.76 -1.85 -1.64
CA MET A 841 -37.54 -2.40 -2.23
C MET A 841 -37.86 -3.56 -3.18
N ALA A 842 -38.78 -4.45 -2.82
CA ALA A 842 -39.21 -5.57 -3.66
C ALA A 842 -39.83 -5.10 -4.99
N LYS A 843 -40.72 -4.09 -4.97
CA LYS A 843 -41.30 -3.51 -6.18
C LYS A 843 -40.24 -2.94 -7.12
N LYS A 844 -39.23 -2.30 -6.55
CA LYS A 844 -38.12 -1.68 -7.29
C LYS A 844 -37.07 -2.67 -7.79
N SER A 845 -37.14 -3.95 -7.39
CA SER A 845 -36.11 -4.96 -7.70
C SER A 845 -36.49 -5.90 -8.86
N VAL A 846 -37.77 -5.96 -9.26
CA VAL A 846 -38.25 -6.86 -10.31
C VAL A 846 -37.96 -6.26 -11.69
N VAL A 847 -37.21 -7.00 -12.52
CA VAL A 847 -36.85 -6.59 -13.86
C VAL A 847 -37.84 -7.20 -14.86
N MET A 848 -38.54 -6.36 -15.61
CA MET A 848 -39.38 -6.82 -16.71
C MET A 848 -38.51 -7.03 -17.96
N LEU A 849 -38.38 -8.27 -18.40
CA LEU A 849 -37.51 -8.63 -19.54
C LEU A 849 -38.28 -8.68 -20.86
N LYS A 850 -39.59 -8.88 -20.80
CA LYS A 850 -40.46 -9.01 -21.97
C LYS A 850 -41.91 -8.63 -21.62
N ASN A 851 -42.62 -7.99 -22.54
CA ASN A 851 -44.05 -7.66 -22.41
C ASN A 851 -44.71 -7.51 -23.80
N ASP A 852 -44.77 -8.61 -24.55
CA ASP A 852 -45.31 -8.62 -25.91
C ASP A 852 -46.80 -8.24 -25.92
N GLY A 853 -47.20 -7.45 -26.91
CA GLY A 853 -48.59 -6.99 -27.04
C GLY A 853 -49.06 -6.09 -25.88
N ASN A 854 -48.15 -5.64 -25.00
CA ASN A 854 -48.46 -4.90 -23.77
C ASN A 854 -49.50 -5.61 -22.90
N ILE A 855 -49.36 -6.94 -22.73
CA ILE A 855 -50.32 -7.71 -21.92
C ILE A 855 -50.31 -7.32 -20.45
N LEU A 856 -49.19 -6.80 -19.92
CA LEU A 856 -49.10 -6.17 -18.61
C LEU A 856 -49.08 -4.63 -18.73
N PRO A 857 -49.71 -3.90 -17.79
CA PRO A 857 -50.42 -4.42 -16.62
C PRO A 857 -51.78 -5.02 -16.96
N LYS A 858 -52.20 -6.04 -16.20
CA LYS A 858 -53.45 -6.77 -16.42
C LYS A 858 -54.24 -6.90 -15.12
N GLN A 859 -55.50 -6.48 -15.15
CA GLN A 859 -56.45 -6.82 -14.09
C GLN A 859 -56.87 -8.28 -14.26
N LEU A 860 -56.81 -9.04 -13.15
CA LEU A 860 -57.01 -10.48 -13.13
C LEU A 860 -58.19 -10.82 -12.23
N GLU A 861 -59.10 -11.66 -12.71
CA GLU A 861 -60.24 -12.17 -11.93
C GLU A 861 -60.17 -13.70 -11.80
N ASP A 862 -59.81 -14.43 -12.86
CA ASP A 862 -59.64 -15.89 -12.86
C ASP A 862 -58.35 -16.30 -13.57
N VAL A 863 -57.43 -16.92 -12.81
CA VAL A 863 -56.09 -17.28 -13.30
C VAL A 863 -55.75 -18.74 -13.06
N LEU A 864 -54.96 -19.26 -14.00
CA LEU A 864 -54.22 -20.51 -13.81
C LEU A 864 -52.85 -20.16 -13.19
N LEU A 865 -52.58 -20.62 -11.97
CA LEU A 865 -51.26 -20.47 -11.33
C LEU A 865 -50.51 -21.80 -11.37
N VAL A 866 -49.32 -21.79 -11.98
CA VAL A 866 -48.48 -22.97 -12.14
C VAL A 866 -47.11 -22.75 -11.52
N GLY A 867 -46.60 -23.75 -10.80
CA GLY A 867 -45.24 -23.73 -10.24
C GLY A 867 -45.22 -23.73 -8.71
N PRO A 868 -44.54 -24.69 -8.04
CA PRO A 868 -44.49 -24.77 -6.58
C PRO A 868 -43.80 -23.58 -5.90
N LEU A 869 -42.91 -22.86 -6.59
CA LEU A 869 -42.27 -21.65 -6.05
C LEU A 869 -43.27 -20.55 -5.68
N SER A 870 -44.44 -20.51 -6.35
CA SER A 870 -45.51 -19.56 -6.04
C SER A 870 -46.11 -19.68 -4.64
N LYS A 871 -45.83 -20.78 -3.93
CA LYS A 871 -46.25 -21.08 -2.55
C LYS A 871 -45.09 -21.25 -1.57
N SER A 872 -43.84 -21.13 -2.02
CA SER A 872 -42.70 -21.41 -1.16
C SER A 872 -42.27 -20.19 -0.35
N LYS A 873 -42.53 -20.21 0.97
CA LYS A 873 -42.08 -19.14 1.87
C LYS A 873 -40.57 -19.12 2.06
N LYS A 874 -39.94 -20.29 2.21
CA LYS A 874 -38.49 -20.37 2.45
C LYS A 874 -37.69 -19.88 1.26
N ASP A 875 -38.15 -20.19 0.03
CA ASP A 875 -37.46 -19.76 -1.17
C ASP A 875 -37.48 -18.22 -1.31
N MET A 876 -38.58 -17.56 -0.96
CA MET A 876 -38.70 -16.08 -1.02
C MET A 876 -37.65 -15.37 -0.18
N SER A 877 -37.20 -15.98 0.92
CA SER A 877 -36.13 -15.41 1.75
C SER A 877 -34.77 -15.40 1.06
N GLY A 878 -34.49 -16.26 0.07
CA GLY A 878 -33.15 -16.40 -0.50
C GLY A 878 -32.12 -17.07 0.44
N PHE A 879 -30.89 -17.23 -0.05
CA PHE A 879 -29.73 -17.66 0.75
C PHE A 879 -29.21 -16.50 1.61
N TRP A 880 -28.45 -16.79 2.68
CA TRP A 880 -28.00 -15.78 3.67
C TRP A 880 -29.10 -15.06 4.47
N ALA A 881 -30.35 -15.51 4.39
CA ALA A 881 -31.46 -15.08 5.25
C ALA A 881 -31.82 -16.15 6.30
N ASN A 882 -30.83 -16.80 6.90
CA ASN A 882 -31.04 -17.94 7.80
C ASN A 882 -31.90 -17.58 9.03
N GLU A 883 -31.73 -16.37 9.55
CA GLU A 883 -32.45 -15.88 10.73
C GLU A 883 -33.80 -15.24 10.41
N SER A 884 -34.17 -15.13 9.13
CA SER A 884 -35.44 -14.54 8.72
C SER A 884 -36.65 -15.35 9.23
N ASP A 885 -37.71 -14.64 9.63
CA ASP A 885 -38.96 -15.27 10.00
C ASP A 885 -39.78 -15.59 8.75
N THR A 886 -39.57 -16.80 8.21
CA THR A 886 -40.29 -17.23 7.00
C THR A 886 -41.82 -17.21 7.14
N THR A 887 -42.38 -17.16 8.36
CA THR A 887 -43.84 -17.04 8.53
C THR A 887 -44.38 -15.68 8.09
N MET A 888 -43.54 -14.64 8.13
CA MET A 888 -43.85 -13.28 7.66
C MET A 888 -43.88 -13.18 6.13
N ASN A 889 -43.27 -14.13 5.42
CA ASN A 889 -43.21 -14.10 3.96
C ASN A 889 -44.60 -14.30 3.37
N VAL A 890 -45.01 -13.37 2.52
CA VAL A 890 -46.24 -13.42 1.72
C VAL A 890 -45.91 -13.97 0.35
N THR A 891 -46.42 -15.16 0.05
CA THR A 891 -46.24 -15.82 -1.25
C THR A 891 -47.15 -15.21 -2.31
N LEU A 892 -46.82 -15.42 -3.60
CA LEU A 892 -47.67 -14.97 -4.70
C LEU A 892 -49.09 -15.58 -4.60
N TYR A 893 -49.19 -16.87 -4.26
CA TYR A 893 -50.48 -17.52 -4.06
C TYR A 893 -51.31 -16.85 -2.96
N GLU A 894 -50.71 -16.55 -1.80
CA GLU A 894 -51.40 -15.87 -0.70
C GLU A 894 -51.84 -14.46 -1.10
N ALA A 895 -50.99 -13.71 -1.81
CA ALA A 895 -51.29 -12.35 -2.27
C ALA A 895 -52.45 -12.33 -3.28
N LEU A 896 -52.47 -13.25 -4.26
CA LEU A 896 -53.57 -13.38 -5.22
C LEU A 896 -54.90 -13.72 -4.51
N LYS A 897 -54.90 -14.69 -3.59
CA LYS A 897 -56.10 -15.04 -2.82
C LYS A 897 -56.58 -13.89 -1.94
N LYS A 898 -55.67 -13.11 -1.35
CA LYS A 898 -56.00 -11.91 -0.56
C LYS A 898 -56.68 -10.82 -1.41
N ARG A 899 -56.40 -10.77 -2.71
CA ARG A 899 -57.07 -9.87 -3.68
C ARG A 899 -58.40 -10.40 -4.21
N ASN A 900 -58.90 -11.53 -3.69
CA ASN A 900 -60.12 -12.21 -4.15
C ASN A 900 -60.09 -12.66 -5.62
N ILE A 901 -58.89 -12.95 -6.14
CA ILE A 901 -58.73 -13.56 -7.47
C ILE A 901 -59.06 -15.05 -7.37
N ASP A 902 -59.81 -15.59 -8.33
CA ASP A 902 -59.99 -17.03 -8.45
C ASP A 902 -58.72 -17.67 -9.01
N VAL A 903 -58.20 -18.67 -8.30
CA VAL A 903 -56.89 -19.26 -8.59
C VAL A 903 -57.01 -20.76 -8.68
N GLU A 904 -56.90 -21.28 -9.89
CA GLU A 904 -56.72 -22.70 -10.12
C GLU A 904 -55.23 -23.03 -10.11
N TYR A 905 -54.79 -23.83 -9.13
CA TYR A 905 -53.37 -24.06 -8.87
C TYR A 905 -52.90 -25.47 -9.27
N PHE A 906 -51.72 -25.54 -9.90
CA PHE A 906 -50.99 -26.79 -10.13
C PHE A 906 -49.48 -26.62 -9.89
N ASP A 907 -48.82 -27.65 -9.36
CA ASP A 907 -47.34 -27.59 -9.24
C ASP A 907 -46.67 -27.52 -10.62
N GLY A 908 -47.14 -28.27 -11.63
CA GLY A 908 -46.53 -28.31 -12.97
C GLY A 908 -45.18 -29.04 -13.04
N TYR A 909 -44.32 -28.87 -12.03
CA TYR A 909 -43.06 -29.59 -11.83
C TYR A 909 -42.80 -29.86 -10.33
N GLY A 910 -41.94 -30.83 -10.02
CA GLY A 910 -41.54 -31.11 -8.64
C GLY A 910 -40.48 -30.11 -8.15
N LEU A 911 -40.72 -29.47 -7.01
CA LEU A 911 -39.82 -28.44 -6.46
C LEU A 911 -38.39 -28.96 -6.20
N MET A 912 -38.26 -30.21 -5.76
CA MET A 912 -36.97 -30.78 -5.35
C MET A 912 -36.24 -31.51 -6.49
N ASP A 913 -36.97 -32.16 -7.39
CA ASP A 913 -36.43 -33.06 -8.40
C ASP A 913 -36.62 -32.56 -9.84
N ASN A 914 -37.29 -31.42 -10.02
CA ASN A 914 -37.67 -30.85 -11.30
C ASN A 914 -38.44 -31.83 -12.22
N SER A 915 -39.05 -32.89 -11.69
CA SER A 915 -39.81 -33.83 -12.53
C SER A 915 -41.13 -33.20 -13.01
N GLN A 916 -41.51 -33.40 -14.28
CA GLN A 916 -42.76 -32.87 -14.81
C GLN A 916 -43.98 -33.46 -14.06
N LYS A 917 -44.90 -32.61 -13.58
CA LYS A 917 -46.12 -33.00 -12.87
C LYS A 917 -47.37 -32.47 -13.57
N ASN A 918 -48.39 -33.31 -13.73
CA ASN A 918 -49.75 -32.90 -14.10
C ASN A 918 -49.90 -32.06 -15.39
N LEU A 919 -48.95 -32.08 -16.33
CA LEU A 919 -48.95 -31.21 -17.53
C LEU A 919 -50.29 -31.23 -18.28
N ARG A 920 -50.87 -32.42 -18.53
CA ARG A 920 -52.18 -32.51 -19.21
C ARG A 920 -53.31 -31.80 -18.46
N LYS A 921 -53.31 -31.83 -17.12
CA LYS A 921 -54.31 -31.13 -16.31
C LYS A 921 -54.10 -29.62 -16.39
N VAL A 922 -52.85 -29.17 -16.32
CA VAL A 922 -52.46 -27.76 -16.49
C VAL A 922 -52.98 -27.20 -17.82
N LEU A 923 -52.73 -27.90 -18.94
CA LEU A 923 -53.18 -27.45 -20.27
C LEU A 923 -54.70 -27.43 -20.42
N ASN A 924 -55.42 -28.33 -19.74
CA ASN A 924 -56.88 -28.32 -19.77
C ASN A 924 -57.47 -27.16 -18.95
N ALA A 925 -56.86 -26.83 -17.82
CA ALA A 925 -57.29 -25.77 -16.92
C ALA A 925 -57.04 -24.36 -17.49
N ALA A 926 -56.13 -24.22 -18.45
CA ALA A 926 -55.81 -22.95 -19.10
C ALA A 926 -56.97 -22.33 -19.90
N LYS A 927 -57.96 -23.15 -20.32
CA LYS A 927 -59.03 -22.72 -21.21
C LYS A 927 -59.95 -21.71 -20.52
N GLY A 928 -60.07 -20.52 -21.11
CA GLY A 928 -60.99 -19.48 -20.65
C GLY A 928 -60.51 -18.71 -19.42
N LYS A 929 -59.26 -18.92 -18.99
CA LYS A 929 -58.61 -18.12 -17.95
C LYS A 929 -58.15 -16.77 -18.51
N ASP A 930 -58.05 -15.76 -17.65
CA ASP A 930 -57.55 -14.44 -18.02
C ASP A 930 -56.07 -14.51 -18.44
N ALA A 931 -55.30 -15.30 -17.68
CA ALA A 931 -53.89 -15.58 -17.93
C ALA A 931 -53.46 -16.86 -17.20
N ALA A 932 -52.37 -17.45 -17.68
CA ALA A 932 -51.58 -18.43 -16.94
C ALA A 932 -50.34 -17.76 -16.36
N ILE A 933 -50.25 -17.69 -15.03
CA ILE A 933 -49.05 -17.23 -14.32
C ILE A 933 -48.20 -18.45 -14.02
N VAL A 934 -47.01 -18.51 -14.61
CA VAL A 934 -46.09 -19.65 -14.50
C VAL A 934 -44.84 -19.22 -13.75
N VAL A 935 -44.69 -19.70 -12.51
CA VAL A 935 -43.56 -19.39 -11.64
C VAL A 935 -42.50 -20.47 -11.77
N LEU A 936 -41.34 -20.08 -12.29
CA LEU A 936 -40.21 -20.96 -12.62
C LEU A 936 -38.96 -20.46 -11.90
N GLY A 937 -37.93 -21.31 -11.80
CA GLY A 937 -36.68 -20.86 -11.20
C GLY A 937 -35.85 -21.94 -10.53
N GLU A 938 -34.89 -21.41 -9.78
CA GLU A 938 -34.07 -22.14 -8.82
C GLU A 938 -34.76 -22.22 -7.46
N ARG A 939 -34.20 -22.98 -6.52
CA ARG A 939 -34.50 -22.83 -5.09
C ARG A 939 -33.49 -21.90 -4.42
N TRP A 940 -33.80 -21.39 -3.23
CA TRP A 940 -32.92 -20.50 -2.47
C TRP A 940 -31.51 -21.05 -2.26
N ASN A 941 -31.37 -22.37 -2.04
CA ASN A 941 -30.10 -23.04 -1.77
C ASN A 941 -29.38 -23.59 -3.01
N GLU A 942 -29.80 -23.16 -4.20
CA GLU A 942 -29.07 -23.38 -5.46
C GLU A 942 -28.16 -22.20 -5.81
N SER A 943 -28.20 -21.12 -5.03
CA SER A 943 -27.28 -19.97 -5.02
C SER A 943 -26.78 -19.71 -3.61
N GLY A 944 -25.80 -18.81 -3.47
CA GLY A 944 -25.07 -18.56 -2.23
C GLY A 944 -23.79 -19.38 -2.11
N GLU A 945 -23.22 -19.39 -0.91
CA GLU A 945 -21.94 -20.02 -0.62
C GLU A 945 -21.92 -21.53 -0.91
N ALA A 946 -20.84 -21.98 -1.56
CA ALA A 946 -20.60 -23.34 -2.05
C ALA A 946 -21.66 -23.87 -3.02
N LYS A 947 -22.50 -23.00 -3.62
CA LYS A 947 -23.57 -23.37 -4.57
C LYS A 947 -23.25 -23.01 -6.02
N SER A 948 -22.01 -23.23 -6.44
CA SER A 948 -21.64 -23.06 -7.85
C SER A 948 -22.36 -24.08 -8.75
N LYS A 949 -22.85 -23.64 -9.91
CA LYS A 949 -23.51 -24.50 -10.89
C LYS A 949 -22.73 -24.56 -12.20
N GLY A 950 -22.43 -25.77 -12.67
CA GLY A 950 -21.83 -25.96 -14.00
C GLY A 950 -22.82 -25.70 -15.15
N LEU A 951 -24.13 -25.77 -14.87
CA LEU A 951 -25.22 -25.52 -15.80
C LEU A 951 -26.20 -24.55 -15.13
N ILE A 952 -26.51 -23.43 -15.79
CA ILE A 952 -27.40 -22.37 -15.28
C ILE A 952 -28.68 -22.25 -16.13
N GLU A 953 -28.90 -23.21 -17.02
CA GLU A 953 -30.16 -23.38 -17.75
C GLU A 953 -31.29 -23.75 -16.79
N LEU A 954 -32.47 -23.16 -17.01
CA LEU A 954 -33.68 -23.66 -16.36
C LEU A 954 -33.95 -25.11 -16.81
N PRO A 955 -34.36 -26.00 -15.88
CA PRO A 955 -34.69 -27.38 -16.22
C PRO A 955 -35.72 -27.47 -17.36
N GLU A 956 -35.52 -28.40 -18.29
CA GLU A 956 -36.38 -28.58 -19.47
C GLU A 956 -37.87 -28.74 -19.08
N SER A 957 -38.14 -29.47 -18.01
CA SER A 957 -39.49 -29.69 -17.47
C SER A 957 -40.21 -28.42 -17.03
N GLN A 958 -39.46 -27.40 -16.61
CA GLN A 958 -39.99 -26.08 -16.25
C GLN A 958 -40.28 -25.28 -17.52
N GLN A 959 -39.32 -25.22 -18.45
CA GLN A 959 -39.45 -24.47 -19.70
C GLN A 959 -40.60 -25.01 -20.58
N ARG A 960 -40.74 -26.34 -20.66
CA ARG A 960 -41.79 -27.01 -21.43
C ARG A 960 -43.22 -26.63 -21.01
N ILE A 961 -43.43 -26.26 -19.74
CA ILE A 961 -44.75 -25.82 -19.27
C ILE A 961 -45.19 -24.57 -20.03
N VAL A 962 -44.27 -23.63 -20.22
CA VAL A 962 -44.53 -22.36 -20.92
C VAL A 962 -44.82 -22.60 -22.39
N SER A 963 -43.98 -23.38 -23.08
CA SER A 963 -44.16 -23.64 -24.52
C SER A 963 -45.45 -24.40 -24.82
N GLU A 964 -45.85 -25.37 -23.99
CA GLU A 964 -47.12 -26.06 -24.16
C GLU A 964 -48.34 -25.19 -23.80
N LEU A 965 -48.23 -24.31 -22.80
CA LEU A 965 -49.30 -23.36 -22.45
C LEU A 965 -49.51 -22.31 -23.54
N SER A 966 -48.43 -21.76 -24.11
CA SER A 966 -48.50 -20.76 -25.19
C SER A 966 -49.33 -21.28 -26.38
N ARG A 967 -49.20 -22.58 -26.71
CA ARG A 967 -50.01 -23.24 -27.77
C ARG A 967 -51.50 -23.33 -27.48
N THR A 968 -51.94 -23.10 -26.25
CA THR A 968 -53.37 -23.10 -25.89
C THR A 968 -54.05 -21.77 -26.19
N GLY A 969 -53.28 -20.70 -26.43
CA GLY A 969 -53.76 -19.34 -26.66
C GLY A 969 -54.13 -18.57 -25.38
N VAL A 970 -53.90 -19.14 -24.19
CA VAL A 970 -53.97 -18.37 -22.93
C VAL A 970 -52.76 -17.42 -22.87
N PRO A 971 -52.92 -16.16 -22.43
CA PRO A 971 -51.77 -15.30 -22.17
C PRO A 971 -50.87 -15.91 -21.09
N VAL A 972 -49.58 -16.04 -21.36
CA VAL A 972 -48.60 -16.65 -20.44
C VAL A 972 -47.70 -15.58 -19.83
N ILE A 973 -47.83 -15.40 -18.52
CA ILE A 973 -46.96 -14.52 -17.71
C ILE A 973 -45.96 -15.41 -16.98
N ALA A 974 -44.70 -15.39 -17.42
CA ALA A 974 -43.62 -16.11 -16.75
C ALA A 974 -42.99 -15.25 -15.66
N ILE A 975 -42.90 -15.79 -14.44
CA ILE A 975 -42.16 -15.19 -13.33
C ILE A 975 -40.97 -16.09 -13.04
N ILE A 976 -39.76 -15.55 -13.19
CA ILE A 976 -38.52 -16.30 -13.00
C ILE A 976 -37.88 -15.86 -11.68
N MET A 977 -37.54 -16.85 -10.85
CA MET A 977 -36.92 -16.68 -9.53
C MET A 977 -35.55 -17.34 -9.49
N GLY A 978 -34.56 -16.68 -8.91
CA GLY A 978 -33.19 -17.20 -8.86
C GLY A 978 -32.20 -16.20 -8.26
N GLY A 979 -31.03 -16.70 -7.87
CA GLY A 979 -29.97 -15.88 -7.26
C GLY A 979 -28.93 -15.35 -8.25
N ARG A 980 -29.07 -15.63 -9.54
CA ARG A 980 -28.05 -15.37 -10.57
C ARG A 980 -28.71 -15.12 -11.93
N PRO A 981 -27.96 -14.62 -12.92
CA PRO A 981 -28.37 -14.76 -14.32
C PRO A 981 -28.64 -16.23 -14.68
N LEU A 982 -29.75 -16.49 -15.38
CA LEU A 982 -30.20 -17.82 -15.80
C LEU A 982 -30.42 -17.88 -17.30
N ILE A 983 -30.30 -19.08 -17.87
CA ILE A 983 -30.57 -19.32 -19.29
C ILE A 983 -31.94 -19.99 -19.44
N PHE A 984 -32.88 -19.32 -20.11
CA PHE A 984 -34.26 -19.79 -20.27
C PHE A 984 -34.80 -19.52 -21.68
N ASN A 985 -34.00 -19.87 -22.69
CA ASN A 985 -34.23 -19.54 -24.09
C ASN A 985 -35.61 -19.97 -24.63
N GLU A 986 -36.17 -21.08 -24.16
CA GLU A 986 -37.52 -21.51 -24.58
C GLU A 986 -38.61 -20.62 -23.96
N VAL A 987 -38.48 -20.26 -22.69
CA VAL A 987 -39.39 -19.32 -22.03
C VAL A 987 -39.33 -17.94 -22.71
N SER A 988 -38.13 -17.44 -23.02
CA SER A 988 -37.93 -16.17 -23.73
C SER A 988 -38.67 -16.09 -25.06
N ARG A 989 -38.71 -17.20 -25.81
CA ARG A 989 -39.42 -17.27 -27.10
C ARG A 989 -40.93 -17.33 -26.92
N GLU A 990 -41.41 -18.14 -25.99
CA GLU A 990 -42.82 -18.59 -25.97
C GLU A 990 -43.72 -17.83 -24.99
N ALA A 991 -43.16 -17.19 -23.94
CA ALA A 991 -43.95 -16.40 -22.98
C ALA A 991 -44.33 -15.03 -23.55
N ASP A 992 -45.50 -14.53 -23.20
CA ASP A 992 -45.97 -13.20 -23.61
C ASP A 992 -45.35 -12.09 -22.73
N ALA A 993 -45.20 -12.34 -21.42
CA ALA A 993 -44.49 -11.45 -20.50
C ALA A 993 -43.53 -12.22 -19.60
N ILE A 994 -42.41 -11.59 -19.26
CA ILE A 994 -41.37 -12.15 -18.39
C ILE A 994 -40.99 -11.15 -17.32
N LEU A 995 -41.23 -11.52 -16.06
CA LEU A 995 -40.76 -10.81 -14.88
C LEU A 995 -39.64 -11.63 -14.23
N PHE A 996 -38.42 -11.09 -14.20
CA PHE A 996 -37.34 -11.65 -13.42
C PHE A 996 -37.38 -11.05 -12.02
N SER A 997 -37.78 -11.87 -11.06
CA SER A 997 -38.10 -11.43 -9.70
C SER A 997 -37.02 -11.69 -8.68
N TRP A 998 -35.96 -12.43 -9.04
CA TRP A 998 -34.94 -12.85 -8.08
C TRP A 998 -35.55 -13.60 -6.88
N TRP A 999 -35.07 -13.31 -5.66
CA TRP A 999 -35.75 -13.58 -4.39
C TRP A 999 -36.03 -12.25 -3.70
N LEU A 1000 -37.30 -11.93 -3.43
CA LEU A 1000 -37.74 -10.59 -3.01
C LEU A 1000 -37.95 -10.43 -1.49
N GLY A 1001 -37.76 -11.49 -0.70
CA GLY A 1001 -37.96 -11.44 0.75
C GLY A 1001 -39.43 -11.46 1.18
N ALA A 1002 -39.73 -10.77 2.29
CA ALA A 1002 -40.97 -10.94 3.04
C ALA A 1002 -42.23 -10.52 2.26
N GLU A 1003 -42.11 -9.54 1.37
CA GLU A 1003 -43.25 -8.93 0.68
C GLU A 1003 -43.36 -9.33 -0.80
N ALA A 1004 -42.67 -10.41 -1.20
CA ALA A 1004 -42.54 -10.87 -2.57
C ALA A 1004 -43.87 -10.95 -3.34
N GLY A 1005 -44.86 -11.67 -2.78
CA GLY A 1005 -46.16 -11.85 -3.42
C GLY A 1005 -46.94 -10.55 -3.58
N ASN A 1006 -46.87 -9.65 -2.60
CA ASN A 1006 -47.54 -8.35 -2.67
C ASN A 1006 -46.91 -7.47 -3.76
N ALA A 1007 -45.58 -7.43 -3.83
CA ALA A 1007 -44.85 -6.68 -4.86
C ALA A 1007 -45.16 -7.20 -6.27
N LEU A 1008 -45.14 -8.52 -6.47
CA LEU A 1008 -45.45 -9.14 -7.76
C LEU A 1008 -46.88 -8.83 -8.22
N CYS A 1009 -47.88 -8.91 -7.32
CA CYS A 1009 -49.26 -8.55 -7.67
C CYS A 1009 -49.39 -7.05 -8.01
N ASP A 1010 -48.73 -6.15 -7.27
CA ASP A 1010 -48.73 -4.71 -7.55
C ASP A 1010 -48.13 -4.38 -8.92
N LEU A 1011 -47.11 -5.12 -9.34
CA LEU A 1011 -46.55 -4.97 -10.68
C LEU A 1011 -47.52 -5.52 -11.73
N ILE A 1012 -47.96 -6.78 -11.59
CA ILE A 1012 -48.84 -7.44 -12.57
C ILE A 1012 -50.09 -6.60 -12.89
N ASP A 1013 -50.75 -6.02 -11.88
CA ASP A 1013 -51.97 -5.23 -12.08
C ASP A 1013 -51.72 -3.74 -12.36
N GLY A 1014 -50.46 -3.30 -12.31
CA GLY A 1014 -50.03 -1.95 -12.65
C GLY A 1014 -50.22 -0.93 -11.54
N THR A 1015 -50.49 -1.36 -10.30
CA THR A 1015 -50.46 -0.52 -9.10
C THR A 1015 -49.05 0.03 -8.83
N ALA A 1016 -48.02 -0.73 -9.20
CA ALA A 1016 -46.62 -0.31 -9.22
C ALA A 1016 -46.04 -0.40 -10.65
N GLU A 1017 -45.04 0.43 -10.93
CA GLU A 1017 -44.36 0.48 -12.22
C GLU A 1017 -43.04 -0.32 -12.18
N PRO A 1018 -42.81 -1.26 -13.12
CA PRO A 1018 -41.51 -1.88 -13.30
C PRO A 1018 -40.47 -0.82 -13.64
N SER A 1019 -39.43 -0.70 -12.81
CA SER A 1019 -38.39 0.32 -12.95
C SER A 1019 -36.99 -0.22 -12.74
N ALA A 1020 -36.84 -1.53 -12.53
CA ALA A 1020 -35.54 -2.15 -12.32
C ALA A 1020 -34.80 -2.34 -13.66
N ARG A 1021 -33.46 -2.42 -13.58
CA ARG A 1021 -32.54 -2.73 -14.68
C ARG A 1021 -31.54 -3.79 -14.23
N LEU A 1022 -31.06 -4.61 -15.16
CA LEU A 1022 -30.14 -5.70 -14.85
C LEU A 1022 -28.77 -5.15 -14.37
N PRO A 1023 -28.30 -5.53 -13.17
CA PRO A 1023 -26.96 -5.17 -12.70
C PRO A 1023 -25.88 -6.14 -13.20
N MET A 1024 -26.27 -7.21 -13.90
CA MET A 1024 -25.39 -8.23 -14.45
C MET A 1024 -25.98 -8.77 -15.76
N THR A 1025 -25.11 -9.02 -16.74
CA THR A 1025 -25.43 -9.49 -18.08
C THR A 1025 -25.94 -10.93 -18.05
N PHE A 1026 -26.98 -11.23 -18.84
CA PHE A 1026 -27.54 -12.58 -18.96
C PHE A 1026 -27.02 -13.27 -20.22
N PRO A 1027 -26.33 -14.42 -20.11
CA PRO A 1027 -25.87 -15.17 -21.27
C PRO A 1027 -27.02 -15.88 -22.01
N LYS A 1028 -26.85 -16.12 -23.31
CA LYS A 1028 -27.69 -17.03 -24.13
C LYS A 1028 -27.28 -18.50 -23.96
N SER A 1029 -26.02 -18.75 -23.61
CA SER A 1029 -25.43 -20.09 -23.45
C SER A 1029 -24.38 -20.08 -22.35
N ILE A 1030 -24.22 -21.21 -21.65
CA ILE A 1030 -23.15 -21.40 -20.68
C ILE A 1030 -21.75 -21.18 -21.29
N ALA A 1031 -21.60 -21.42 -22.59
CA ALA A 1031 -20.34 -21.26 -23.33
C ALA A 1031 -19.91 -19.80 -23.53
N GLN A 1032 -20.81 -18.83 -23.30
CA GLN A 1032 -20.47 -17.41 -23.36
C GLN A 1032 -19.74 -16.91 -22.11
N ILE A 1033 -19.75 -17.66 -21.00
CA ILE A 1033 -19.21 -17.19 -19.73
C ILE A 1033 -17.67 -17.25 -19.73
N PRO A 1034 -16.97 -16.15 -19.36
CA PRO A 1034 -17.53 -14.87 -18.91
C PRO A 1034 -18.00 -13.98 -20.07
N ILE A 1035 -19.22 -13.43 -19.95
CA ILE A 1035 -19.78 -12.39 -20.83
C ILE A 1035 -20.12 -11.17 -19.96
N ARG A 1036 -19.76 -9.97 -20.43
CA ARG A 1036 -19.91 -8.70 -19.71
C ARG A 1036 -19.99 -7.55 -20.71
N TYR A 1037 -20.58 -6.42 -20.34
CA TYR A 1037 -20.71 -5.27 -21.26
C TYR A 1037 -19.40 -4.46 -21.43
N ASN A 1038 -18.58 -4.37 -20.38
CA ASN A 1038 -17.32 -3.62 -20.35
C ASN A 1038 -16.12 -4.47 -20.84
N PHE A 1039 -16.33 -5.25 -21.90
CA PHE A 1039 -15.28 -6.04 -22.54
C PHE A 1039 -14.30 -5.15 -23.33
N LYS A 1040 -13.12 -5.68 -23.66
CA LYS A 1040 -12.13 -4.97 -24.49
C LYS A 1040 -12.37 -5.29 -25.97
N SER A 1041 -12.16 -4.32 -26.86
CA SER A 1041 -12.43 -4.48 -28.30
C SER A 1041 -11.62 -5.60 -29.00
N THR A 1042 -10.53 -6.08 -28.39
CA THR A 1042 -9.51 -6.95 -29.02
C THR A 1042 -8.84 -6.30 -30.23
N GLY A 1043 -7.91 -7.00 -30.89
CA GLY A 1043 -7.34 -6.57 -32.18
C GLY A 1043 -8.23 -6.85 -33.40
N ARG A 1044 -9.34 -7.59 -33.22
CA ARG A 1044 -10.30 -7.97 -34.27
C ARG A 1044 -11.72 -7.97 -33.68
N PRO A 1045 -12.34 -6.81 -33.46
CA PRO A 1045 -13.68 -6.72 -32.86
C PRO A 1045 -14.70 -7.57 -33.62
N HIS A 1046 -15.77 -7.96 -32.94
CA HIS A 1046 -16.85 -8.76 -33.52
C HIS A 1046 -17.39 -8.10 -34.80
N ASP A 1047 -17.43 -8.87 -35.89
CA ASP A 1047 -18.08 -8.48 -37.14
C ASP A 1047 -18.73 -9.73 -37.74
N PRO A 1048 -20.07 -9.84 -37.74
CA PRO A 1048 -20.76 -11.03 -38.20
C PRO A 1048 -20.58 -11.29 -39.71
N ARG A 1049 -20.05 -10.31 -40.46
CA ARG A 1049 -19.76 -10.44 -41.90
C ARG A 1049 -18.34 -10.94 -42.16
N ASN A 1050 -17.50 -11.05 -41.13
CA ASN A 1050 -16.09 -11.44 -41.25
C ASN A 1050 -15.78 -12.66 -40.35
N SER A 1051 -15.42 -13.78 -40.97
CA SER A 1051 -15.13 -15.04 -40.27
C SER A 1051 -13.84 -15.02 -39.44
N TYR A 1052 -13.01 -13.98 -39.55
CA TYR A 1052 -11.80 -13.79 -38.76
C TYR A 1052 -11.94 -12.67 -37.71
N SER A 1053 -13.15 -12.44 -37.20
CA SER A 1053 -13.45 -11.53 -36.10
C SER A 1053 -13.57 -12.25 -34.74
N CYS A 1054 -13.62 -11.51 -33.64
CA CYS A 1054 -13.86 -12.06 -32.30
C CYS A 1054 -15.34 -12.47 -32.16
N GLY A 1055 -15.62 -13.77 -32.20
CA GLY A 1055 -16.96 -14.31 -31.98
C GLY A 1055 -16.99 -15.84 -32.00
N TYR A 1056 -18.20 -16.41 -31.99
CA TYR A 1056 -18.41 -17.86 -32.05
C TYR A 1056 -18.82 -18.31 -33.45
N ILE A 1057 -18.44 -19.53 -33.85
CA ILE A 1057 -18.79 -20.10 -35.17
C ILE A 1057 -20.20 -20.72 -35.20
N ASP A 1058 -20.71 -21.08 -34.03
CA ASP A 1058 -21.91 -21.90 -33.81
C ASP A 1058 -22.98 -21.19 -32.99
N MET A 1059 -22.71 -19.97 -32.54
CA MET A 1059 -23.69 -19.14 -31.84
C MET A 1059 -23.39 -17.64 -31.97
N ASP A 1060 -24.36 -16.83 -31.56
CA ASP A 1060 -24.24 -15.38 -31.49
C ASP A 1060 -23.31 -14.96 -30.33
N SER A 1061 -22.58 -13.87 -30.52
CA SER A 1061 -21.70 -13.28 -29.50
C SER A 1061 -22.45 -12.36 -28.53
N GLU A 1062 -23.65 -11.91 -28.91
CA GLU A 1062 -24.45 -11.00 -28.08
C GLU A 1062 -25.10 -11.72 -26.87
N PRO A 1063 -25.26 -11.02 -25.72
CA PRO A 1063 -25.95 -11.55 -24.56
C PRO A 1063 -27.46 -11.68 -24.81
N ALA A 1064 -28.15 -12.45 -23.96
CA ALA A 1064 -29.61 -12.55 -24.00
C ALA A 1064 -30.26 -11.24 -23.54
N TYR A 1065 -29.70 -10.66 -22.47
CA TYR A 1065 -30.07 -9.34 -21.95
C TYR A 1065 -28.79 -8.64 -21.47
N PRO A 1066 -28.47 -7.43 -21.96
CA PRO A 1066 -27.25 -6.72 -21.61
C PRO A 1066 -27.35 -6.05 -20.23
N PHE A 1067 -26.22 -5.61 -19.69
CA PHE A 1067 -26.18 -4.79 -18.48
C PHE A 1067 -27.06 -3.54 -18.63
N GLY A 1068 -27.74 -3.18 -17.56
CA GLY A 1068 -28.62 -2.01 -17.52
C GLY A 1068 -29.94 -2.20 -18.25
N PHE A 1069 -30.26 -3.39 -18.79
CA PHE A 1069 -31.52 -3.63 -19.51
C PHE A 1069 -32.71 -3.84 -18.55
N GLY A 1070 -33.88 -3.36 -18.96
CA GLY A 1070 -35.16 -3.66 -18.30
C GLY A 1070 -36.28 -2.77 -18.84
N LEU A 1071 -37.46 -3.35 -19.00
CA LEU A 1071 -38.64 -2.67 -19.54
C LEU A 1071 -39.47 -1.99 -18.44
N GLY A 1072 -40.27 -1.01 -18.84
CA GLY A 1072 -41.39 -0.44 -18.06
C GLY A 1072 -42.72 -0.59 -18.82
N TYR A 1073 -43.81 -0.07 -18.28
CA TYR A 1073 -45.10 0.00 -18.98
C TYR A 1073 -45.21 1.22 -19.89
N THR A 1074 -44.26 2.14 -19.80
CA THR A 1074 -44.12 3.28 -20.72
C THR A 1074 -42.82 3.20 -21.51
N SER A 1075 -42.69 4.05 -22.52
CA SER A 1075 -41.50 4.18 -23.37
C SER A 1075 -40.82 5.53 -23.18
N PHE A 1076 -39.50 5.56 -23.35
CA PHE A 1076 -38.70 6.77 -23.27
C PHE A 1076 -37.91 6.96 -24.57
N GLU A 1077 -37.83 8.21 -25.01
CA GLU A 1077 -37.02 8.63 -26.16
C GLU A 1077 -35.92 9.59 -25.67
N TYR A 1078 -34.72 9.42 -26.21
CA TYR A 1078 -33.54 10.22 -25.89
C TYR A 1078 -33.28 11.17 -27.06
N GLY A 1079 -33.11 12.45 -26.77
CA GLY A 1079 -32.63 13.44 -27.73
C GLY A 1079 -31.12 13.31 -28.00
N ASP A 1080 -30.59 14.23 -28.81
CA ASP A 1080 -29.16 14.30 -29.06
C ASP A 1080 -28.38 14.67 -27.78
N ILE A 1081 -27.15 14.16 -27.65
CA ILE A 1081 -26.25 14.50 -26.55
C ILE A 1081 -25.56 15.84 -26.86
N GLU A 1082 -25.80 16.86 -26.04
CA GLU A 1082 -25.10 18.13 -26.09
C GLU A 1082 -23.94 18.15 -25.09
N LEU A 1083 -22.74 18.54 -25.54
CA LEU A 1083 -21.59 18.75 -24.66
C LEU A 1083 -21.43 20.24 -24.37
N LEU A 1084 -21.72 20.63 -23.12
CA LEU A 1084 -21.49 21.97 -22.62
C LEU A 1084 -20.08 22.10 -22.04
N PRO A 1085 -19.46 23.29 -22.10
CA PRO A 1085 -18.16 23.52 -21.49
C PRO A 1085 -18.21 23.29 -19.98
N GLY A 1086 -17.16 22.68 -19.43
CA GLY A 1086 -16.99 22.50 -17.99
C GLY A 1086 -16.62 23.79 -17.26
N ASN A 1087 -16.24 23.66 -15.99
CA ASN A 1087 -15.90 24.80 -15.12
C ASN A 1087 -14.43 25.25 -15.24
N GLY A 1088 -13.62 24.55 -16.05
CA GLY A 1088 -12.21 24.86 -16.29
C GLY A 1088 -11.27 24.55 -15.12
N ARG A 1089 -11.71 23.73 -14.15
CA ARG A 1089 -10.90 23.26 -13.02
C ARG A 1089 -10.87 21.74 -12.97
N ASP A 1090 -11.93 21.15 -12.43
CA ASP A 1090 -12.10 19.72 -12.16
C ASP A 1090 -13.15 19.08 -13.07
N ILE A 1091 -13.97 19.91 -13.74
CA ILE A 1091 -14.98 19.49 -14.71
C ILE A 1091 -14.53 20.00 -16.09
N HIS A 1092 -14.33 19.06 -17.01
CA HIS A 1092 -13.90 19.32 -18.39
C HIS A 1092 -15.09 19.61 -19.31
N ALA A 1093 -16.18 18.87 -19.15
CA ALA A 1093 -17.41 19.04 -19.91
C ALA A 1093 -18.64 18.64 -19.07
N VAL A 1094 -19.82 19.06 -19.52
CA VAL A 1094 -21.11 18.58 -19.00
C VAL A 1094 -21.90 17.99 -20.16
N ALA A 1095 -22.16 16.68 -20.11
CA ALA A 1095 -22.96 16.00 -21.13
C ALA A 1095 -24.44 16.09 -20.75
N VAL A 1096 -25.26 16.61 -21.65
CA VAL A 1096 -26.69 16.90 -21.45
C VAL A 1096 -27.51 16.16 -22.48
N VAL A 1097 -28.62 15.54 -22.04
CA VAL A 1097 -29.59 14.90 -22.93
C VAL A 1097 -31.02 15.19 -22.47
N ASN A 1098 -31.93 15.41 -23.42
CA ASN A 1098 -33.36 15.47 -23.13
C ASN A 1098 -33.97 14.08 -23.19
N VAL A 1099 -34.67 13.67 -22.14
CA VAL A 1099 -35.38 12.39 -22.08
C VAL A 1099 -36.87 12.66 -22.01
N THR A 1100 -37.63 12.08 -22.94
CA THR A 1100 -39.08 12.28 -23.05
C THR A 1100 -39.81 10.97 -22.81
N ASN A 1101 -40.84 10.99 -21.97
CA ASN A 1101 -41.77 9.87 -21.86
C ASN A 1101 -42.76 9.93 -23.03
N THR A 1102 -42.65 8.96 -23.94
CA THR A 1102 -43.43 8.88 -25.19
C THR A 1102 -44.64 7.97 -25.09
N GLY A 1103 -44.80 7.26 -23.98
CA GLY A 1103 -45.93 6.37 -23.75
C GLY A 1103 -47.12 7.07 -23.11
N TYR A 1104 -48.05 6.26 -22.58
CA TYR A 1104 -49.35 6.72 -22.08
C TYR A 1104 -49.48 6.65 -20.55
N ARG A 1105 -48.40 6.27 -19.84
CA ARG A 1105 -48.38 6.18 -18.36
C ARG A 1105 -47.17 6.91 -17.81
N SER A 1106 -47.30 7.39 -16.56
CA SER A 1106 -46.13 7.87 -15.81
C SER A 1106 -45.20 6.68 -15.54
N GLY A 1107 -43.90 6.88 -15.66
CA GLY A 1107 -42.92 5.83 -15.46
C GLY A 1107 -41.57 6.38 -15.06
N SER A 1108 -40.68 5.49 -14.60
CA SER A 1108 -39.31 5.84 -14.24
C SER A 1108 -38.29 5.26 -15.22
N GLU A 1109 -37.28 6.06 -15.54
CA GLU A 1109 -36.15 5.69 -16.39
C GLU A 1109 -34.84 5.83 -15.62
N ILE A 1110 -33.90 4.92 -15.87
CA ILE A 1110 -32.54 4.97 -15.34
C ILE A 1110 -31.62 5.33 -16.51
N VAL A 1111 -31.38 6.64 -16.62
CA VAL A 1111 -30.50 7.23 -17.62
C VAL A 1111 -29.05 6.91 -17.24
N GLN A 1112 -28.33 6.22 -18.12
CA GLN A 1112 -26.98 5.69 -17.86
C GLN A 1112 -25.97 6.36 -18.78
N LEU A 1113 -24.90 6.90 -18.18
CA LEU A 1113 -23.74 7.47 -18.87
C LEU A 1113 -22.66 6.41 -19.00
N TYR A 1114 -22.25 6.13 -20.24
CA TYR A 1114 -21.07 5.33 -20.54
C TYR A 1114 -20.01 6.15 -21.25
N ILE A 1115 -18.75 5.84 -20.99
CA ILE A 1115 -17.61 6.45 -21.66
C ILE A 1115 -16.73 5.37 -22.25
N ARG A 1116 -16.24 5.64 -23.46
CA ARG A 1116 -15.14 4.91 -24.09
C ARG A 1116 -13.97 5.84 -24.28
N ASP A 1117 -12.81 5.42 -23.81
CA ASP A 1117 -11.55 6.03 -24.20
C ASP A 1117 -11.09 5.43 -25.55
N LYS A 1118 -10.93 6.27 -26.57
CA LYS A 1118 -10.62 5.81 -27.93
C LYS A 1118 -9.21 5.24 -28.03
N ALA A 1119 -8.26 5.77 -27.25
CA ALA A 1119 -6.86 5.37 -27.32
C ALA A 1119 -6.11 5.78 -26.04
N ALA A 1120 -5.51 4.79 -25.39
CA ALA A 1120 -4.74 4.96 -24.17
C ALA A 1120 -3.46 4.11 -24.18
N SER A 1121 -2.58 4.35 -23.20
CA SER A 1121 -1.35 3.55 -22.97
C SER A 1121 -1.63 2.07 -22.66
N VAL A 1122 -2.83 1.74 -22.20
CA VAL A 1122 -3.31 0.36 -21.99
C VAL A 1122 -4.66 0.15 -22.68
N THR A 1123 -4.97 -1.09 -23.02
CA THR A 1123 -6.26 -1.42 -23.67
C THR A 1123 -7.44 -1.12 -22.75
N ARG A 1124 -8.33 -0.22 -23.19
CA ARG A 1124 -9.55 0.20 -22.47
C ARG A 1124 -10.78 -0.59 -22.92
N PRO A 1125 -11.82 -0.73 -22.07
CA PRO A 1125 -13.10 -1.31 -22.46
C PRO A 1125 -13.75 -0.58 -23.62
N VAL A 1126 -14.62 -1.28 -24.33
CA VAL A 1126 -15.47 -0.66 -25.36
C VAL A 1126 -16.38 0.40 -24.76
N LYS A 1127 -16.82 0.23 -23.51
CA LYS A 1127 -17.67 1.16 -22.74
C LYS A 1127 -17.51 0.88 -21.24
N GLU A 1128 -17.61 1.91 -20.41
CA GLU A 1128 -17.68 1.79 -18.95
C GLU A 1128 -18.75 2.73 -18.40
N LEU A 1129 -19.58 2.26 -17.46
CA LEU A 1129 -20.54 3.10 -16.76
C LEU A 1129 -19.78 4.09 -15.88
N LYS A 1130 -20.08 5.38 -16.06
CA LYS A 1130 -19.45 6.48 -15.31
C LYS A 1130 -20.45 7.36 -14.57
N GLY A 1131 -21.75 7.11 -14.76
CA GLY A 1131 -22.81 7.83 -14.09
C GLY A 1131 -24.19 7.23 -14.37
N PHE A 1132 -25.16 7.48 -13.50
CA PHE A 1132 -26.56 7.23 -13.77
C PHE A 1132 -27.46 8.24 -13.05
N ARG A 1133 -28.69 8.42 -13.54
CA ARG A 1133 -29.74 9.22 -12.93
C ARG A 1133 -31.08 8.52 -13.09
N LYS A 1134 -31.82 8.40 -11.99
CA LYS A 1134 -33.20 7.91 -12.01
C LYS A 1134 -34.15 9.11 -12.10
N ILE A 1135 -35.00 9.13 -13.12
CA ILE A 1135 -36.00 10.18 -13.34
C ILE A 1135 -37.39 9.56 -13.43
N THR A 1136 -38.42 10.31 -13.07
CA THR A 1136 -39.83 9.90 -13.22
C THR A 1136 -40.53 10.97 -14.04
N LEU A 1137 -41.19 10.57 -15.13
CA LEU A 1137 -41.83 11.49 -16.08
C LEU A 1137 -43.28 11.06 -16.33
N ASN A 1138 -44.17 12.05 -16.39
CA ASN A 1138 -45.55 11.86 -16.85
C ASN A 1138 -45.61 11.70 -18.39
N PRO A 1139 -46.72 11.19 -18.96
CA PRO A 1139 -46.88 11.08 -20.40
C PRO A 1139 -46.65 12.41 -21.12
N GLY A 1140 -45.75 12.43 -22.11
CA GLY A 1140 -45.39 13.62 -22.88
C GLY A 1140 -44.47 14.62 -22.15
N GLU A 1141 -44.05 14.34 -20.92
CA GLU A 1141 -43.09 15.16 -20.18
C GLU A 1141 -41.66 14.88 -20.66
N THR A 1142 -40.88 15.96 -20.78
CA THR A 1142 -39.45 15.93 -21.13
C THR A 1142 -38.65 16.48 -19.96
N ALA A 1143 -37.58 15.80 -19.56
CA ALA A 1143 -36.61 16.31 -18.60
C ALA A 1143 -35.21 16.35 -19.22
N GLU A 1144 -34.48 17.41 -18.88
CA GLU A 1144 -33.06 17.53 -19.16
C GLU A 1144 -32.26 16.77 -18.09
N VAL A 1145 -31.35 15.89 -18.52
CA VAL A 1145 -30.46 15.13 -17.63
C VAL A 1145 -29.03 15.45 -17.97
N SER A 1146 -28.24 15.79 -16.96
CA SER A 1146 -26.84 16.20 -17.12
C SER A 1146 -25.87 15.37 -16.28
N PHE A 1147 -24.67 15.18 -16.84
CA PHE A 1147 -23.55 14.52 -16.19
C PHE A 1147 -22.27 15.35 -16.31
N GLU A 1148 -21.59 15.56 -15.19
CA GLU A 1148 -20.27 16.20 -15.16
C GLU A 1148 -19.19 15.19 -15.58
N ILE A 1149 -18.30 15.62 -16.46
CA ILE A 1149 -17.19 14.83 -17.00
C ILE A 1149 -15.89 15.43 -16.49
N GLY A 1150 -15.30 14.83 -15.47
CA GLY A 1150 -14.01 15.20 -14.89
C GLY A 1150 -12.99 14.05 -14.93
N ASP A 1151 -11.89 14.23 -14.21
CA ASP A 1151 -10.81 13.24 -14.13
C ASP A 1151 -11.28 11.87 -13.63
N GLU A 1152 -12.24 11.82 -12.71
CA GLU A 1152 -12.79 10.57 -12.19
C GLU A 1152 -13.55 9.77 -13.27
N GLN A 1153 -14.22 10.44 -14.21
CA GLN A 1153 -14.96 9.80 -15.28
C GLN A 1153 -14.02 9.31 -16.40
N LEU A 1154 -12.97 10.08 -16.70
CA LEU A 1154 -12.06 9.83 -17.82
C LEU A 1154 -10.86 8.96 -17.45
N GLY A 1155 -10.43 9.00 -16.18
CA GLY A 1155 -9.23 8.33 -15.72
C GLY A 1155 -9.39 6.83 -15.51
N PHE A 1156 -8.23 6.16 -15.44
CA PHE A 1156 -8.10 4.73 -15.20
C PHE A 1156 -6.81 4.43 -14.44
N TYR A 1157 -6.68 3.22 -13.90
CA TYR A 1157 -5.44 2.76 -13.27
C TYR A 1157 -4.52 2.07 -14.28
N ASP A 1158 -3.24 2.42 -14.28
CA ASP A 1158 -2.22 1.65 -15.00
C ASP A 1158 -1.89 0.32 -14.30
N ASN A 1159 -0.92 -0.43 -14.82
CA ASN A 1159 -0.52 -1.72 -14.23
C ASN A 1159 0.26 -1.59 -12.91
N ASP A 1160 0.67 -0.38 -12.55
CA ASP A 1160 1.43 -0.05 -11.34
C ASP A 1160 0.54 0.61 -10.26
N PHE A 1161 -0.79 0.57 -10.45
CA PHE A 1161 -1.80 1.16 -9.57
C PHE A 1161 -1.79 2.70 -9.51
N ASN A 1162 -1.21 3.38 -10.50
CA ASN A 1162 -1.32 4.83 -10.61
C ASN A 1162 -2.63 5.19 -11.31
N PHE A 1163 -3.43 6.06 -10.68
CA PHE A 1163 -4.59 6.65 -11.35
C PHE A 1163 -4.09 7.75 -12.30
N ILE A 1164 -4.37 7.57 -13.59
CA ILE A 1164 -3.93 8.48 -14.65
C ILE A 1164 -5.12 8.91 -15.50
N VAL A 1165 -5.00 10.12 -16.07
CA VAL A 1165 -5.92 10.66 -17.07
C VAL A 1165 -5.07 11.02 -18.28
N GLU A 1166 -5.38 10.43 -19.43
CA GLU A 1166 -4.63 10.67 -20.66
C GLU A 1166 -5.40 11.64 -21.57
N LYS A 1167 -4.67 12.58 -22.18
CA LYS A 1167 -5.22 13.48 -23.20
C LYS A 1167 -5.54 12.66 -24.44
N GLY A 1168 -6.70 12.90 -25.05
CA GLY A 1168 -7.17 12.07 -26.13
C GLY A 1168 -8.65 12.23 -26.44
N GLY A 1169 -9.13 11.40 -27.37
CA GLY A 1169 -10.54 11.36 -27.76
C GLY A 1169 -11.32 10.35 -26.92
N PHE A 1170 -12.55 10.70 -26.58
CA PHE A 1170 -13.51 9.88 -25.85
C PHE A 1170 -14.84 9.84 -26.62
N GLU A 1171 -15.55 8.71 -26.52
CA GLU A 1171 -16.94 8.58 -26.98
C GLU A 1171 -17.85 8.59 -25.74
N ILE A 1172 -18.84 9.48 -25.73
CA ILE A 1172 -19.80 9.67 -24.64
C ILE A 1172 -21.14 9.12 -25.09
N TYR A 1173 -21.67 8.14 -24.35
CA TYR A 1173 -22.96 7.50 -24.61
C TYR A 1173 -23.92 7.77 -23.47
N ILE A 1174 -25.18 8.08 -23.79
CA ILE A 1174 -26.24 8.18 -22.80
C ILE A 1174 -27.46 7.42 -23.31
N GLY A 1175 -27.96 6.47 -22.50
CA GLY A 1175 -29.10 5.64 -22.87
C GLY A 1175 -29.73 4.91 -21.69
N GLY A 1176 -30.73 4.07 -21.98
CA GLY A 1176 -31.45 3.27 -20.97
C GLY A 1176 -30.81 1.93 -20.62
N SER A 1177 -29.74 1.53 -21.31
CA SER A 1177 -28.93 0.32 -21.03
C SER A 1177 -27.56 0.40 -21.73
N SER A 1178 -26.71 -0.61 -21.51
CA SER A 1178 -25.38 -0.67 -22.14
C SER A 1178 -25.41 -0.92 -23.66
N ASP A 1179 -26.54 -1.38 -24.20
CA ASP A 1179 -26.80 -1.67 -25.63
C ASP A 1179 -26.96 -0.41 -26.51
N ILE A 1180 -26.70 0.78 -25.94
CA ILE A 1180 -26.77 2.05 -26.67
C ILE A 1180 -25.63 2.15 -27.68
N ASP A 1181 -25.87 2.63 -28.90
CA ASP A 1181 -24.81 2.82 -29.92
C ASP A 1181 -24.56 4.30 -30.22
N GLU A 1182 -25.59 5.13 -30.06
CA GLU A 1182 -25.49 6.58 -30.24
C GLU A 1182 -24.53 7.20 -29.23
N HIS A 1183 -23.61 8.02 -29.74
CA HIS A 1183 -22.61 8.74 -28.96
C HIS A 1183 -22.29 10.09 -29.56
N THR A 1184 -21.63 10.92 -28.74
CA THR A 1184 -20.96 12.13 -29.17
C THR A 1184 -19.48 12.08 -28.80
N ASP A 1185 -18.65 12.77 -29.58
CA ASP A 1185 -17.20 12.79 -29.41
C ASP A 1185 -16.76 13.93 -28.49
N PHE A 1186 -15.88 13.61 -27.54
CA PHE A 1186 -15.23 14.57 -26.66
C PHE A 1186 -13.71 14.46 -26.81
N ILE A 1187 -12.98 15.58 -26.74
CA ILE A 1187 -11.51 15.59 -26.77
C ILE A 1187 -11.01 16.30 -25.52
N LEU A 1188 -10.18 15.61 -24.73
CA LEU A 1188 -9.45 16.21 -23.62
C LEU A 1188 -8.10 16.74 -24.12
N GLU A 1189 -7.95 18.07 -24.12
CA GLU A 1189 -6.77 18.78 -24.66
C GLU A 1189 -5.55 18.85 -23.74
#